data_AF-A0A3B8QXK6-F1
#
_entry.id   AF-A0A3B8QXK6-F1
#
_cell.length_a   1.000
_cell.length_b   1.000
_cell.length_c   1.000
_cell.angle_alpha   90.00
_cell.angle_beta   90.00
_cell.angle_gamma   90.00
#
_symmetry.space_group_name_H-M   'P 1'
#
loop_
_entity.id
_entity.type
_entity.pdbx_description
1 polymer ?
#
loop_
_entity_poly.entity_id
_entity_poly.type
_entity_poly.pdbx_seq_one_letter_code
_entity_poly.pdbx_strand_id
1 'polypeptide(L)'
;MKTGKVFMFPGQGSQVRGMGADLFDQHRELVAQADEILGYSIKELCLQDPQKVLTQTDFTQPALFTIEAMSYLSEMENTVSVPDYLIGHSLGEFAALFAAGVFDFATGLTLVKKRGSLMASAPRGGGMAAVIGLNKEEVSNILRQPSLASLDFANDNAPDQCVIAGKAEDIQSAKALFEREGARYVPLNVSAAFHSRYMAPIQDEFRAYVRDFDFGTLTVPVISNVTALPHDAATIKNQLVQQISSPVQWTDSINFLLNQAAQDFIEIGPGHVLTGLLEKIRTNFKATPLPIEISTNSISNHSTPPIDTESSQQIETVSTPDFRETYDVGSNLIGGSLRDGVASADLVIAAGKNGFFCSYGAQQLGKEKVLRDIARIKAELGTKRFGVGFVPDWKAPEADIHLIEALLKAGVETLELSGLIAPSLALVRFRLTGARLMSNGHAIAPNTIIAKVTRPSTAISFMAPPPPDKVKEALARRLITEQEAEAAPYLPLAQDICAHGDAAGQSNTSNVLGLLPVLQSARDRMRAAGELSAPVRIGASGGFGHPKSIAAGFMMGADFVMITAPLQCTYEAGTSSRVKEMLQVCDVDDCDYAPAGQFFEQGGQSQVLRKGVFFPARARKLYSLWQYHDAISKIDSKTRIQLEKNYFANDLEQVWHDVERRMWKEQNSIEIEHAQSDEKTKMGLVFKQYFRQSVQYALQGQSNQIVNFQIQSSSAMGAVNNWIGHSLWEQRHAADLLSQLNEDVMRVMRQGMSASIQ
;
A
#
# COMPACT_ATOMS: atom_id res chain seq x y z
N MET A 1 -21.12 10.72 13.73
CA MET A 1 -20.34 9.64 13.10
C MET A 1 -20.83 8.34 13.69
N LYS A 2 -21.28 7.36 12.89
CA LYS A 2 -21.51 6.01 13.42
C LYS A 2 -20.13 5.40 13.69
N THR A 3 -19.91 4.94 14.91
CA THR A 3 -18.72 4.16 15.27
C THR A 3 -18.83 2.78 14.65
N GLY A 4 -17.79 2.29 13.96
CA GLY A 4 -17.83 0.98 13.30
C GLY A 4 -17.94 -0.17 14.29
N LYS A 5 -18.83 -1.13 14.00
CA LYS A 5 -19.09 -2.33 14.81
C LYS A 5 -18.47 -3.57 14.17
N VAL A 6 -17.83 -4.40 14.97
CA VAL A 6 -17.12 -5.61 14.56
C VAL A 6 -17.64 -6.81 15.34
N PHE A 7 -18.00 -7.87 14.65
CA PHE A 7 -18.25 -9.17 15.28
C PHE A 7 -17.02 -10.07 15.11
N MET A 8 -16.54 -10.60 16.24
CA MET A 8 -15.35 -11.44 16.32
C MET A 8 -15.72 -12.88 16.67
N PHE A 9 -15.29 -13.84 15.87
CA PHE A 9 -15.58 -15.27 16.08
C PHE A 9 -14.33 -16.01 16.60
N PRO A 10 -14.38 -16.65 17.77
CA PRO A 10 -13.23 -17.32 18.36
C PRO A 10 -12.75 -18.52 17.55
N GLY A 11 -11.53 -18.95 17.85
CA GLY A 11 -10.94 -20.15 17.26
C GLY A 11 -10.85 -21.32 18.23
N GLN A 12 -10.17 -22.38 17.79
CA GLN A 12 -9.82 -23.49 18.66
C GLN A 12 -8.99 -23.02 19.86
N GLY A 13 -9.42 -23.42 21.06
CA GLY A 13 -8.97 -22.91 22.35
C GLY A 13 -10.10 -22.34 23.20
N SER A 14 -11.22 -21.95 22.58
CA SER A 14 -12.40 -21.42 23.26
C SER A 14 -13.47 -22.46 23.61
N GLN A 15 -13.34 -23.69 23.11
CA GLN A 15 -14.28 -24.76 23.41
C GLN A 15 -14.26 -25.12 24.90
N VAL A 16 -15.45 -25.27 25.48
CA VAL A 16 -15.62 -25.70 26.87
C VAL A 16 -16.86 -26.58 26.97
N ARG A 17 -16.79 -27.62 27.81
CA ARG A 17 -17.98 -28.41 28.12
C ARG A 17 -19.04 -27.52 28.76
N GLY A 18 -20.28 -27.62 28.27
CA GLY A 18 -21.41 -26.78 28.64
C GLY A 18 -21.65 -25.59 27.70
N MET A 19 -20.80 -25.37 26.69
CA MET A 19 -21.00 -24.30 25.73
C MET A 19 -22.31 -24.46 24.94
N GLY A 20 -22.98 -23.33 24.68
CA GLY A 20 -24.19 -23.29 23.87
C GLY A 20 -25.46 -23.87 24.52
N ALA A 21 -25.45 -24.12 25.84
CA ALA A 21 -26.60 -24.71 26.57
C ALA A 21 -27.94 -24.04 26.24
N ASP A 22 -27.97 -22.71 26.20
CA ASP A 22 -29.18 -21.94 25.95
C ASP A 22 -29.57 -21.87 24.46
N LEU A 23 -28.67 -22.26 23.54
CA LEU A 23 -28.85 -22.17 22.09
C LEU A 23 -29.52 -23.41 21.49
N PHE A 24 -29.25 -24.59 22.04
CA PHE A 24 -29.70 -25.86 21.44
C PHE A 24 -31.23 -25.98 21.35
N ASP A 25 -31.95 -25.46 22.34
CA ASP A 25 -33.41 -25.53 22.36
C ASP A 25 -34.05 -24.40 21.52
N GLN A 26 -33.31 -23.30 21.29
CA GLN A 26 -33.70 -22.19 20.41
C GLN A 26 -33.58 -22.58 18.94
N HIS A 27 -32.49 -23.27 18.57
CA HIS A 27 -32.11 -23.57 17.18
C HIS A 27 -32.27 -25.04 16.80
N ARG A 28 -33.39 -25.66 17.19
CA ARG A 28 -33.59 -27.12 17.05
C ARG A 28 -33.40 -27.67 15.63
N GLU A 29 -33.75 -26.88 14.60
CA GLU A 29 -33.59 -27.27 13.20
C GLU A 29 -32.11 -27.36 12.80
N LEU A 30 -31.29 -26.38 13.20
CA LEU A 30 -29.85 -26.39 12.97
C LEU A 30 -29.16 -27.50 13.75
N VAL A 31 -29.63 -27.81 14.96
CA VAL A 31 -29.13 -28.95 15.73
C VAL A 31 -29.40 -30.26 15.01
N ALA A 32 -30.62 -30.47 14.50
CA ALA A 32 -30.95 -31.67 13.74
C ALA A 32 -30.11 -31.79 12.45
N GLN A 33 -29.93 -30.69 11.73
CA GLN A 33 -29.10 -30.63 10.54
C GLN A 33 -27.61 -30.89 10.87
N ALA A 34 -27.12 -30.36 11.98
CA ALA A 34 -25.77 -30.62 12.45
C ALA A 34 -25.58 -32.10 12.80
N ASP A 35 -26.52 -32.70 13.54
CA ASP A 35 -26.47 -34.11 13.92
C ASP A 35 -26.46 -35.03 12.69
N GLU A 36 -27.25 -34.69 11.66
CA GLU A 36 -27.25 -35.41 10.37
C GLU A 36 -25.89 -35.30 9.65
N ILE A 37 -25.36 -34.09 9.51
CA ILE A 37 -24.08 -33.84 8.82
C ILE A 37 -22.92 -34.49 9.58
N LEU A 38 -22.93 -34.42 10.91
CA LEU A 38 -21.84 -34.90 11.76
C LEU A 38 -21.90 -36.41 11.98
N GLY A 39 -23.09 -36.97 12.09
CA GLY A 39 -23.34 -38.39 12.42
C GLY A 39 -23.30 -38.68 13.92
N TYR A 40 -23.35 -37.66 14.76
CA TYR A 40 -23.39 -37.75 16.22
C TYR A 40 -24.11 -36.51 16.80
N SER A 41 -24.56 -36.59 18.06
CA SER A 41 -25.26 -35.46 18.67
C SER A 41 -24.31 -34.33 19.06
N ILE A 42 -24.44 -33.17 18.41
CA ILE A 42 -23.65 -31.97 18.73
C ILE A 42 -24.01 -31.42 20.12
N LYS A 43 -25.28 -31.55 20.53
CA LYS A 43 -25.75 -31.18 21.86
C LYS A 43 -25.09 -32.03 22.95
N GLU A 44 -25.06 -33.36 22.77
CA GLU A 44 -24.42 -34.26 23.73
C GLU A 44 -22.92 -34.01 23.83
N LEU A 45 -22.25 -33.84 22.69
CA LEU A 45 -20.82 -33.50 22.62
C LEU A 45 -20.51 -32.21 23.39
N CYS A 46 -21.24 -31.13 23.12
CA CYS A 46 -20.96 -29.83 23.74
C CYS A 46 -21.31 -29.80 25.24
N LEU A 47 -22.42 -30.41 25.68
CA LEU A 47 -22.89 -30.29 27.06
C LEU A 47 -22.29 -31.34 28.01
N GLN A 48 -22.11 -32.55 27.51
CA GLN A 48 -21.74 -33.70 28.35
C GLN A 48 -20.33 -34.21 28.02
N ASP A 49 -19.94 -34.17 26.75
CA ASP A 49 -18.68 -34.71 26.24
C ASP A 49 -18.35 -36.11 26.84
N PRO A 50 -19.27 -37.09 26.76
CA PRO A 50 -19.15 -38.35 27.50
C PRO A 50 -17.91 -39.16 27.10
N GLN A 51 -17.47 -39.00 25.84
CA GLN A 51 -16.29 -39.66 25.29
C GLN A 51 -15.00 -38.85 25.48
N LYS A 52 -15.07 -37.62 26.03
CA LYS A 52 -13.94 -36.70 26.21
C LYS A 52 -13.20 -36.39 24.91
N VAL A 53 -13.95 -36.18 23.83
CA VAL A 53 -13.43 -35.96 22.48
C VAL A 53 -13.56 -34.51 22.02
N LEU A 54 -14.24 -33.64 22.78
CA LEU A 54 -14.45 -32.24 22.40
C LEU A 54 -13.14 -31.46 22.15
N THR A 55 -12.01 -31.89 22.72
CA THR A 55 -10.69 -31.29 22.52
C THR A 55 -9.91 -31.83 21.31
N GLN A 56 -10.44 -32.85 20.62
CA GLN A 56 -9.86 -33.39 19.39
C GLN A 56 -10.29 -32.52 18.21
N THR A 57 -9.35 -32.13 17.36
CA THR A 57 -9.54 -31.08 16.34
C THR A 57 -10.69 -31.35 15.36
N ASP A 58 -10.92 -32.61 15.02
CA ASP A 58 -12.02 -33.08 14.16
C ASP A 58 -13.41 -32.95 14.81
N PHE A 59 -13.49 -32.90 16.14
CA PHE A 59 -14.72 -32.62 16.89
C PHE A 59 -14.81 -31.16 17.35
N THR A 60 -13.69 -30.55 17.74
CA THR A 60 -13.62 -29.17 18.20
C THR A 60 -14.07 -28.20 17.12
N GLN A 61 -13.58 -28.36 15.89
CA GLN A 61 -13.87 -27.40 14.83
C GLN A 61 -15.36 -27.36 14.46
N PRO A 62 -16.03 -28.51 14.19
CA PRO A 62 -17.46 -28.48 13.90
C PRO A 62 -18.32 -28.02 15.09
N ALA A 63 -17.91 -28.34 16.32
CA ALA A 63 -18.60 -27.89 17.51
C ALA A 63 -18.55 -26.37 17.66
N LEU A 64 -17.38 -25.76 17.51
CA LEU A 64 -17.21 -24.30 17.58
C LEU A 64 -17.99 -23.59 16.47
N PHE A 65 -17.86 -24.03 15.20
CA PHE A 65 -18.64 -23.43 14.11
C PHE A 65 -20.15 -23.51 14.36
N THR A 66 -20.64 -24.65 14.87
CA THR A 66 -22.08 -24.83 15.17
C THR A 66 -22.55 -23.85 16.24
N ILE A 67 -21.80 -23.74 17.35
CA ILE A 67 -22.14 -22.81 18.43
C ILE A 67 -22.06 -21.36 17.95
N GLU A 68 -20.99 -20.99 17.24
CA GLU A 68 -20.77 -19.64 16.72
C GLU A 68 -21.86 -19.20 15.73
N ALA A 69 -22.29 -20.10 14.83
CA ALA A 69 -23.39 -19.86 13.92
C ALA A 69 -24.71 -19.62 14.66
N MET A 70 -25.06 -20.47 15.63
CA MET A 70 -26.26 -20.28 16.46
C MET A 70 -26.19 -19.00 17.31
N SER A 71 -25.03 -18.69 17.88
CA SER A 71 -24.80 -17.46 18.63
C SER A 71 -25.01 -16.22 17.76
N TYR A 72 -24.50 -16.23 16.52
CA TYR A 72 -24.72 -15.15 15.57
C TYR A 72 -26.20 -14.97 15.23
N LEU A 73 -26.91 -16.07 14.93
CA LEU A 73 -28.33 -16.02 14.61
C LEU A 73 -29.16 -15.49 15.80
N SER A 74 -28.91 -15.98 17.01
CA SER A 74 -29.54 -15.44 18.22
C SER A 74 -29.22 -13.95 18.41
N GLU A 75 -28.00 -13.49 18.14
CA GLU A 75 -27.65 -12.07 18.26
C GLU A 75 -28.41 -11.21 17.23
N MET A 76 -28.58 -11.71 16.01
CA MET A 76 -29.34 -11.03 14.95
C MET A 76 -30.85 -11.01 15.20
N GLU A 77 -31.40 -12.02 15.88
CA GLU A 77 -32.82 -12.06 16.26
C GLU A 77 -33.13 -11.13 17.44
N ASN A 78 -32.19 -11.00 18.38
CA ASN A 78 -32.39 -10.27 19.63
C ASN A 78 -31.96 -8.80 19.56
N THR A 79 -31.28 -8.38 18.48
CA THR A 79 -30.79 -7.00 18.32
C THR A 79 -31.06 -6.45 16.92
N VAL A 80 -31.20 -5.13 16.78
CA VAL A 80 -31.27 -4.44 15.46
C VAL A 80 -29.86 -4.14 14.92
N SER A 81 -28.84 -4.82 15.46
CA SER A 81 -27.44 -4.40 15.34
C SER A 81 -26.71 -5.19 14.25
N VAL A 82 -26.64 -4.64 13.04
CA VAL A 82 -25.84 -5.21 11.95
C VAL A 82 -24.36 -4.82 12.13
N PRO A 83 -23.40 -5.77 12.04
CA PRO A 83 -21.98 -5.44 12.08
C PRO A 83 -21.53 -4.74 10.80
N ASP A 84 -20.59 -3.80 10.92
CA ASP A 84 -19.92 -3.18 9.77
C ASP A 84 -18.78 -4.07 9.25
N TYR A 85 -18.19 -4.90 10.13
CA TYR A 85 -17.14 -5.86 9.80
C TYR A 85 -17.30 -7.17 10.55
N LEU A 86 -16.83 -8.24 9.92
CA LEU A 86 -16.74 -9.57 10.48
C LEU A 86 -15.28 -10.01 10.50
N ILE A 87 -14.87 -10.72 11.54
CA ILE A 87 -13.53 -11.32 11.63
C ILE A 87 -13.60 -12.57 12.49
N GLY A 88 -12.82 -13.58 12.17
CA GLY A 88 -12.72 -14.75 13.04
C GLY A 88 -11.31 -15.28 13.13
N HIS A 89 -10.96 -15.88 14.26
CA HIS A 89 -9.61 -16.38 14.52
C HIS A 89 -9.49 -17.84 14.08
N SER A 90 -8.63 -18.10 13.09
CA SER A 90 -8.45 -19.41 12.46
C SER A 90 -9.78 -20.02 12.01
N LEU A 91 -10.30 -20.99 12.76
CA LEU A 91 -11.60 -21.60 12.51
C LEU A 91 -12.73 -20.56 12.45
N GLY A 92 -12.72 -19.56 13.34
CA GLY A 92 -13.78 -18.57 13.42
C GLY A 92 -13.96 -17.79 12.12
N GLU A 93 -12.96 -17.78 11.22
CA GLU A 93 -13.09 -17.19 9.88
C GLU A 93 -14.20 -17.87 9.07
N PHE A 94 -14.46 -19.17 9.27
CA PHE A 94 -15.59 -19.87 8.64
C PHE A 94 -16.94 -19.38 9.19
N ALA A 95 -17.05 -19.13 10.51
CA ALA A 95 -18.26 -18.57 11.10
C ALA A 95 -18.49 -17.11 10.65
N ALA A 96 -17.42 -16.33 10.50
CA ALA A 96 -17.47 -14.98 9.93
C ALA A 96 -17.98 -14.99 8.47
N LEU A 97 -17.51 -15.94 7.66
CA LEU A 97 -17.97 -16.09 6.26
C LEU A 97 -19.42 -16.60 6.17
N PHE A 98 -19.85 -17.49 7.07
CA PHE A 98 -21.26 -17.86 7.23
C PHE A 98 -22.12 -16.64 7.56
N ALA A 99 -21.71 -15.84 8.56
CA ALA A 99 -22.42 -14.62 8.94
C ALA A 99 -22.47 -13.58 7.80
N ALA A 100 -21.47 -13.58 6.92
CA ALA A 100 -21.44 -12.73 5.72
C ALA A 100 -22.22 -13.30 4.52
N GLY A 101 -22.89 -14.45 4.66
CA GLY A 101 -23.70 -15.06 3.60
C GLY A 101 -22.91 -15.77 2.49
N VAL A 102 -21.64 -16.09 2.71
CA VAL A 102 -20.79 -16.77 1.71
C VAL A 102 -21.23 -18.21 1.49
N PHE A 103 -21.78 -18.86 2.51
CA PHE A 103 -22.37 -20.18 2.40
C PHE A 103 -23.43 -20.38 3.47
N ASP A 104 -24.34 -21.33 3.26
CA ASP A 104 -25.33 -21.72 4.27
C ASP A 104 -24.69 -22.55 5.40
N PHE A 105 -25.47 -22.78 6.46
CA PHE A 105 -25.00 -23.50 7.64
C PHE A 105 -24.51 -24.93 7.30
N ALA A 106 -25.26 -25.65 6.47
CA ALA A 106 -24.94 -27.02 6.09
C ALA A 106 -23.61 -27.11 5.34
N THR A 107 -23.40 -26.21 4.38
CA THR A 107 -22.18 -26.11 3.59
C THR A 107 -21.00 -25.72 4.49
N GLY A 108 -21.17 -24.69 5.32
CA GLY A 108 -20.15 -24.26 6.28
C GLY A 108 -19.73 -25.38 7.23
N LEU A 109 -20.70 -26.08 7.83
CA LEU A 109 -20.43 -27.19 8.73
C LEU A 109 -19.75 -28.36 8.02
N THR A 110 -20.14 -28.65 6.78
CA THR A 110 -19.52 -29.71 5.96
C THR A 110 -18.06 -29.39 5.65
N LEU A 111 -17.77 -28.15 5.24
CA LEU A 111 -16.41 -27.66 5.01
C LEU A 111 -15.57 -27.72 6.29
N VAL A 112 -16.12 -27.26 7.41
CA VAL A 112 -15.43 -27.27 8.71
C VAL A 112 -15.20 -28.70 9.21
N LYS A 113 -16.16 -29.61 9.06
CA LYS A 113 -15.99 -31.04 9.36
C LYS A 113 -14.83 -31.62 8.56
N LYS A 114 -14.77 -31.34 7.26
CA LYS A 114 -13.67 -31.81 6.43
C LYS A 114 -12.33 -31.18 6.84
N ARG A 115 -12.30 -29.86 7.08
CA ARG A 115 -11.09 -29.15 7.55
C ARG A 115 -10.57 -29.74 8.86
N GLY A 116 -11.43 -29.89 9.86
CA GLY A 116 -11.09 -30.46 11.17
C GLY A 116 -10.54 -31.88 11.04
N SER A 117 -11.19 -32.72 10.24
CA SER A 117 -10.72 -34.09 9.94
C SER A 117 -9.36 -34.11 9.25
N LEU A 118 -9.17 -33.31 8.20
CA LEU A 118 -7.90 -33.22 7.47
C LEU A 118 -6.77 -32.70 8.37
N MET A 119 -7.02 -31.64 9.15
CA MET A 119 -6.04 -31.10 10.09
C MET A 119 -5.70 -32.09 11.21
N ALA A 120 -6.68 -32.85 11.72
CA ALA A 120 -6.45 -33.91 12.69
C ALA A 120 -5.63 -35.08 12.11
N SER A 121 -5.71 -35.30 10.79
CA SER A 121 -4.99 -36.36 10.09
C SER A 121 -3.53 -36.02 9.75
N ALA A 122 -3.11 -34.78 10.01
CA ALA A 122 -1.76 -34.32 9.73
C ALA A 122 -0.68 -35.23 10.35
N PRO A 123 0.52 -35.32 9.75
CA PRO A 123 1.58 -36.20 10.24
C PRO A 123 1.84 -36.01 11.74
N ARG A 124 1.79 -37.12 12.49
CA ARG A 124 2.08 -37.12 13.93
C ARG A 124 3.51 -36.64 14.18
N GLY A 125 3.71 -35.96 15.31
CA GLY A 125 5.02 -35.42 15.71
C GLY A 125 5.21 -33.93 15.46
N GLY A 126 4.15 -33.21 15.07
CA GLY A 126 4.10 -31.75 15.13
C GLY A 126 3.67 -31.25 16.52
N GLY A 127 3.98 -29.99 16.83
CA GLY A 127 3.54 -29.29 18.03
C GLY A 127 3.56 -27.78 17.85
N MET A 128 3.00 -27.06 18.82
CA MET A 128 2.97 -25.60 18.83
C MET A 128 3.28 -25.07 20.23
N ALA A 129 3.79 -23.84 20.32
CA ALA A 129 3.99 -23.15 21.59
C ALA A 129 3.67 -21.66 21.47
N ALA A 130 3.00 -21.12 22.48
CA ALA A 130 2.87 -19.68 22.65
C ALA A 130 4.15 -19.09 23.24
N VAL A 131 4.63 -18.03 22.62
CA VAL A 131 5.78 -17.23 23.05
C VAL A 131 5.25 -15.87 23.50
N ILE A 132 5.31 -15.62 24.81
CA ILE A 132 4.72 -14.44 25.45
C ILE A 132 5.84 -13.52 25.96
N GLY A 133 5.73 -12.21 25.75
CA GLY A 133 6.72 -11.20 26.13
C GLY A 133 7.67 -10.79 25.01
N LEU A 134 7.54 -11.38 23.81
CA LEU A 134 8.29 -11.01 22.61
C LEU A 134 7.34 -10.69 21.46
N ASN A 135 7.72 -9.72 20.64
CA ASN A 135 6.96 -9.32 19.47
C ASN A 135 7.29 -10.16 18.22
N LYS A 136 6.50 -9.96 17.16
CA LYS A 136 6.63 -10.65 15.86
C LYS A 136 8.04 -10.60 15.28
N GLU A 137 8.70 -9.44 15.33
CA GLU A 137 10.04 -9.26 14.77
C GLU A 137 11.10 -9.99 15.60
N GLU A 138 11.00 -9.92 16.92
CA GLU A 138 11.89 -10.62 17.86
C GLU A 138 11.80 -12.13 17.70
N VAL A 139 10.57 -12.68 17.69
CA VAL A 139 10.34 -14.11 17.47
C VAL A 139 10.86 -14.54 16.09
N SER A 140 10.59 -13.75 15.04
CA SER A 140 11.10 -14.03 13.69
C SER A 140 12.63 -13.99 13.62
N ASN A 141 13.28 -13.08 14.35
CA ASN A 141 14.74 -13.01 14.46
C ASN A 141 15.32 -14.24 15.14
N ILE A 142 14.69 -14.73 16.20
CA ILE A 142 15.13 -15.93 16.91
C ILE A 142 14.97 -17.16 16.01
N LEU A 143 13.85 -17.29 15.30
CA LEU A 143 13.58 -18.40 14.36
C LEU A 143 14.56 -18.47 13.18
N ARG A 144 15.24 -17.36 12.82
CA ARG A 144 16.30 -17.36 11.80
C ARG A 144 17.57 -18.13 12.22
N GLN A 145 17.71 -18.49 13.50
CA GLN A 145 18.85 -19.27 13.96
C GLN A 145 18.81 -20.68 13.33
N PRO A 146 19.94 -21.20 12.79
CA PRO A 146 19.97 -22.52 12.14
C PRO A 146 19.45 -23.67 13.02
N SER A 147 19.62 -23.57 14.34
CA SER A 147 19.12 -24.55 15.31
C SER A 147 17.60 -24.61 15.42
N LEU A 148 16.88 -23.62 14.87
CA LEU A 148 15.41 -23.53 14.88
C LEU A 148 14.81 -23.60 13.47
N ALA A 149 15.58 -24.00 12.45
CA ALA A 149 15.14 -23.96 11.05
C ALA A 149 13.89 -24.83 10.73
N SER A 150 13.55 -25.76 11.62
CA SER A 150 12.37 -26.62 11.57
C SER A 150 11.12 -26.01 12.22
N LEU A 151 11.22 -24.84 12.83
CA LEU A 151 10.11 -24.11 13.45
C LEU A 151 9.65 -22.97 12.53
N ASP A 152 8.35 -22.80 12.44
CA ASP A 152 7.67 -21.74 11.73
C ASP A 152 6.95 -20.81 12.71
N PHE A 153 6.78 -19.57 12.28
CA PHE A 153 5.84 -18.64 12.90
C PHE A 153 4.41 -19.02 12.48
N ALA A 154 3.50 -19.19 13.44
CA ALA A 154 2.15 -19.71 13.19
C ALA A 154 1.03 -18.72 13.51
N ASN A 155 1.19 -17.88 14.52
CA ASN A 155 0.20 -16.85 14.84
C ASN A 155 0.86 -15.59 15.41
N ASP A 156 0.34 -14.43 14.99
CA ASP A 156 0.60 -13.12 15.57
C ASP A 156 -0.66 -12.69 16.34
N ASN A 157 -0.79 -13.09 17.61
CA ASN A 157 -2.04 -12.99 18.38
C ASN A 157 -2.18 -11.69 19.17
N ALA A 158 -1.08 -11.11 19.63
CA ALA A 158 -1.02 -9.80 20.27
C ALA A 158 0.42 -9.24 20.13
N PRO A 159 0.65 -7.94 20.41
CA PRO A 159 1.97 -7.33 20.29
C PRO A 159 3.09 -8.05 21.05
N ASP A 160 2.75 -8.74 22.14
CA ASP A 160 3.65 -9.51 22.99
C ASP A 160 3.31 -11.01 23.02
N GLN A 161 2.47 -11.52 22.10
CA GLN A 161 2.02 -12.91 22.12
C GLN A 161 2.00 -13.49 20.71
N CYS A 162 3.00 -14.30 20.41
CA CYS A 162 3.11 -15.06 19.17
C CYS A 162 2.93 -16.56 19.41
N VAL A 163 2.71 -17.33 18.35
CA VAL A 163 2.74 -18.79 18.38
C VAL A 163 3.71 -19.29 17.33
N ILE A 164 4.52 -20.28 17.70
CA ILE A 164 5.40 -21.00 16.79
C ILE A 164 4.93 -22.45 16.65
N ALA A 165 5.21 -23.05 15.51
CA ALA A 165 4.79 -24.40 15.17
C ALA A 165 5.93 -25.17 14.48
N GLY A 166 6.06 -26.46 14.75
CA GLY A 166 7.05 -27.29 14.07
C GLY A 166 7.09 -28.69 14.64
N LYS A 167 8.23 -29.38 14.52
CA LYS A 167 8.37 -30.71 15.15
C LYS A 167 8.26 -30.60 16.66
N ALA A 168 7.57 -31.54 17.30
CA ALA A 168 7.33 -31.54 18.73
C ALA A 168 8.64 -31.55 19.56
N GLU A 169 9.66 -32.27 19.10
CA GLU A 169 11.00 -32.30 19.71
C GLU A 169 11.70 -30.93 19.66
N ASP A 170 11.55 -30.21 18.56
CA ASP A 170 12.15 -28.89 18.36
C ASP A 170 11.40 -27.82 19.16
N ILE A 171 10.06 -27.94 19.24
CA ILE A 171 9.23 -27.10 20.11
C ILE A 171 9.61 -27.28 21.59
N GLN A 172 9.94 -28.50 22.01
CA GLN A 172 10.41 -28.75 23.38
C GLN A 172 11.81 -28.16 23.61
N SER A 173 12.70 -28.34 22.63
CA SER A 173 14.10 -27.89 22.70
C SER A 173 14.24 -26.36 22.63
N ALA A 174 13.34 -25.67 21.93
CA ALA A 174 13.35 -24.21 21.78
C ALA A 174 13.01 -23.46 23.07
N LYS A 175 12.38 -24.12 24.06
CA LYS A 175 11.93 -23.49 25.30
C LYS A 175 13.02 -22.67 25.98
N ALA A 176 14.17 -23.29 26.25
CA ALA A 176 15.26 -22.64 26.98
C ALA A 176 15.85 -21.43 26.23
N LEU A 177 15.84 -21.49 24.90
CA LEU A 177 16.31 -20.40 24.06
C LEU A 177 15.37 -19.19 24.16
N PHE A 178 14.07 -19.39 23.99
CA PHE A 178 13.09 -18.30 24.13
C PHE A 178 13.01 -17.74 25.54
N GLU A 179 13.09 -18.59 26.58
CA GLU A 179 13.12 -18.14 27.98
C GLU A 179 14.36 -17.29 28.30
N ARG A 180 15.52 -17.59 27.68
CA ARG A 180 16.73 -16.78 27.83
C ARG A 180 16.58 -15.38 27.20
N GLU A 181 15.84 -15.27 26.10
CA GLU A 181 15.54 -13.98 25.46
C GLU A 181 14.40 -13.22 26.17
N GLY A 182 13.92 -13.73 27.32
CA GLY A 182 12.93 -13.05 28.16
C GLY A 182 11.48 -13.46 27.94
N ALA A 183 11.21 -14.45 27.08
CA ALA A 183 9.85 -14.91 26.82
C ALA A 183 9.34 -15.89 27.89
N ARG A 184 8.06 -15.81 28.23
CA ARG A 184 7.34 -16.93 28.82
C ARG A 184 6.90 -17.89 27.71
N TYR A 185 7.37 -19.13 27.78
CA TYR A 185 7.14 -20.14 26.75
C TYR A 185 6.13 -21.21 27.20
N VAL A 186 5.03 -21.36 26.47
CA VAL A 186 3.91 -22.26 26.84
C VAL A 186 3.59 -23.22 25.70
N PRO A 187 3.98 -24.51 25.79
CA PRO A 187 3.55 -25.53 24.84
C PRO A 187 2.02 -25.64 24.80
N LEU A 188 1.46 -25.73 23.59
CA LEU A 188 0.02 -25.83 23.36
C LEU A 188 -0.38 -27.31 23.26
N ASN A 189 -1.55 -27.64 23.81
CA ASN A 189 -2.11 -28.99 23.74
C ASN A 189 -2.80 -29.21 22.37
N VAL A 190 -1.98 -29.37 21.33
CA VAL A 190 -2.43 -29.62 19.95
C VAL A 190 -1.72 -30.85 19.38
N SER A 191 -2.37 -31.52 18.44
CA SER A 191 -1.88 -32.77 17.84
C SER A 191 -0.93 -32.56 16.66
N ALA A 192 -0.82 -31.33 16.13
CA ALA A 192 0.00 -31.04 14.97
C ALA A 192 0.47 -29.56 14.93
N ALA A 193 1.38 -29.27 13.99
CA ALA A 193 1.95 -27.95 13.75
C ALA A 193 1.04 -27.11 12.82
N PHE A 194 -0.11 -26.66 13.30
CA PHE A 194 -1.06 -25.89 12.48
C PHE A 194 -0.47 -24.56 11.99
N HIS A 195 -1.01 -24.03 10.88
CA HIS A 195 -0.60 -22.73 10.31
C HIS A 195 0.90 -22.65 9.97
N SER A 196 1.47 -23.75 9.49
CA SER A 196 2.89 -23.88 9.18
C SER A 196 3.14 -24.68 7.90
N ARG A 197 4.40 -24.75 7.47
CA ARG A 197 4.82 -25.55 6.31
C ARG A 197 4.42 -27.02 6.41
N TYR A 198 4.28 -27.54 7.62
CA TYR A 198 3.90 -28.95 7.87
C TYR A 198 2.44 -29.25 7.51
N MET A 199 1.63 -28.22 7.30
CA MET A 199 0.24 -28.34 6.84
C MET A 199 0.10 -28.26 5.32
N ALA A 200 1.17 -28.08 4.55
CA ALA A 200 1.09 -27.97 3.09
C ALA A 200 0.39 -29.19 2.42
N PRO A 201 0.63 -30.45 2.82
CA PRO A 201 -0.10 -31.59 2.26
C PRO A 201 -1.61 -31.54 2.56
N ILE A 202 -1.96 -31.17 3.79
CA ILE A 202 -3.35 -31.02 4.25
C ILE A 202 -4.06 -29.89 3.52
N GLN A 203 -3.35 -28.79 3.25
CA GLN A 203 -3.83 -27.70 2.42
C GLN A 203 -4.21 -28.19 1.02
N ASP A 204 -3.39 -29.02 0.37
CA ASP A 204 -3.65 -29.49 -0.98
C ASP A 204 -4.85 -30.45 -1.05
N GLU A 205 -5.02 -31.31 -0.03
CA GLU A 205 -6.22 -32.13 0.11
C GLU A 205 -7.49 -31.29 0.32
N PHE A 206 -7.40 -30.25 1.16
CA PHE A 206 -8.52 -29.34 1.37
C PHE A 206 -8.82 -28.50 0.12
N ARG A 207 -7.81 -28.13 -0.67
CA ARG A 207 -7.96 -27.46 -1.96
C ARG A 207 -8.81 -28.27 -2.92
N ALA A 208 -8.52 -29.57 -3.03
CA ALA A 208 -9.27 -30.48 -3.89
C ALA A 208 -10.73 -30.57 -3.45
N TYR A 209 -10.97 -30.59 -2.13
CA TYR A 209 -12.31 -30.67 -1.57
C TYR A 209 -13.13 -29.39 -1.74
N VAL A 210 -12.56 -28.21 -1.45
CA VAL A 210 -13.29 -26.93 -1.46
C VAL A 210 -13.67 -26.49 -2.88
N ARG A 211 -12.96 -27.00 -3.90
CA ARG A 211 -13.17 -26.61 -5.30
C ARG A 211 -14.62 -26.81 -5.74
N ASP A 212 -15.25 -27.87 -5.26
CA ASP A 212 -16.56 -28.35 -5.73
C ASP A 212 -17.74 -27.69 -4.98
N PHE A 213 -17.48 -26.72 -4.09
CA PHE A 213 -18.50 -25.95 -3.37
C PHE A 213 -18.68 -24.57 -3.98
N ASP A 214 -19.89 -24.05 -4.09
CA ASP A 214 -20.13 -22.68 -4.55
C ASP A 214 -20.17 -21.70 -3.38
N PHE A 215 -19.49 -20.55 -3.54
CA PHE A 215 -19.44 -19.50 -2.53
C PHE A 215 -20.26 -18.30 -3.03
N GLY A 216 -21.15 -17.81 -2.18
CA GLY A 216 -21.95 -16.61 -2.39
C GLY A 216 -21.18 -15.31 -2.17
N THR A 217 -21.83 -14.20 -2.48
CA THR A 217 -21.27 -12.84 -2.32
C THR A 217 -21.30 -12.40 -0.86
N LEU A 218 -20.21 -11.80 -0.38
CA LEU A 218 -20.12 -11.18 0.93
C LEU A 218 -21.16 -10.05 1.09
N THR A 219 -22.01 -10.13 2.10
CA THR A 219 -22.93 -9.05 2.48
C THR A 219 -22.31 -8.04 3.45
N VAL A 220 -21.29 -8.48 4.21
CA VAL A 220 -20.50 -7.69 5.16
C VAL A 220 -19.01 -8.05 4.96
N PRO A 221 -18.09 -7.06 4.96
CA PRO A 221 -16.65 -7.34 4.84
C PRO A 221 -16.14 -8.31 5.91
N VAL A 222 -15.42 -9.35 5.49
CA VAL A 222 -14.76 -10.33 6.39
C VAL A 222 -13.25 -10.16 6.30
N ILE A 223 -12.56 -9.97 7.42
CA ILE A 223 -11.09 -9.83 7.43
C ILE A 223 -10.41 -11.20 7.35
N SER A 224 -9.53 -11.35 6.36
CA SER A 224 -8.77 -12.57 6.10
C SER A 224 -7.62 -12.75 7.08
N ASN A 225 -7.47 -13.97 7.61
CA ASN A 225 -6.37 -14.29 8.53
C ASN A 225 -5.00 -14.29 7.85
N VAL A 226 -4.95 -14.50 6.54
CA VAL A 226 -3.70 -14.61 5.78
C VAL A 226 -3.16 -13.23 5.40
N THR A 227 -4.04 -12.32 4.98
CA THR A 227 -3.65 -11.01 4.44
C THR A 227 -3.85 -9.87 5.43
N ALA A 228 -4.59 -10.09 6.52
CA ALA A 228 -5.04 -9.05 7.45
C ALA A 228 -5.88 -7.93 6.80
N LEU A 229 -6.52 -8.23 5.66
CA LEU A 229 -7.35 -7.30 4.89
C LEU A 229 -8.71 -7.96 4.58
N PRO A 230 -9.75 -7.18 4.21
CA PRO A 230 -11.01 -7.74 3.76
C PRO A 230 -10.82 -8.75 2.61
N HIS A 231 -11.58 -9.84 2.67
CA HIS A 231 -11.68 -10.79 1.57
C HIS A 231 -12.19 -10.12 0.31
N ASP A 232 -11.61 -10.51 -0.84
CA ASP A 232 -12.26 -10.35 -2.14
C ASP A 232 -12.97 -11.67 -2.48
N ALA A 233 -14.21 -11.58 -3.01
CA ALA A 233 -15.05 -12.74 -3.33
C ALA A 233 -14.35 -13.75 -4.23
N ALA A 234 -13.54 -13.29 -5.19
CA ALA A 234 -12.79 -14.15 -6.10
C ALA A 234 -11.67 -14.93 -5.40
N THR A 235 -11.25 -14.50 -4.20
CA THR A 235 -10.09 -15.04 -3.49
C THR A 235 -10.42 -15.85 -2.25
N ILE A 236 -11.67 -15.81 -1.74
CA ILE A 236 -12.08 -16.46 -0.47
C ILE A 236 -11.66 -17.93 -0.43
N LYS A 237 -12.02 -18.73 -1.45
CA LYS A 237 -11.65 -20.16 -1.52
C LYS A 237 -10.14 -20.37 -1.43
N ASN A 238 -9.38 -19.60 -2.19
CA ASN A 238 -7.92 -19.71 -2.23
C ASN A 238 -7.29 -19.32 -0.90
N GLN A 239 -7.81 -18.27 -0.26
CA GLN A 239 -7.33 -17.81 1.04
C GLN A 239 -7.70 -18.76 2.17
N LEU A 240 -8.91 -19.33 2.20
CA LEU A 240 -9.28 -20.38 3.17
C LEU A 240 -8.42 -21.63 3.06
N VAL A 241 -8.07 -22.02 1.84
CA VAL A 241 -7.13 -23.13 1.62
C VAL A 241 -5.75 -22.75 2.13
N GLN A 242 -5.23 -21.60 1.71
CA GLN A 242 -3.93 -21.09 2.12
C GLN A 242 -3.81 -20.92 3.65
N GLN A 243 -4.90 -20.56 4.32
CA GLN A 243 -4.99 -20.36 5.76
C GLN A 243 -4.48 -21.56 6.56
N ILE A 244 -4.67 -22.79 6.07
CA ILE A 244 -4.26 -24.01 6.78
C ILE A 244 -2.74 -24.07 6.99
N SER A 245 -1.95 -23.55 6.04
CA SER A 245 -0.47 -23.58 6.09
C SER A 245 0.19 -22.22 6.30
N SER A 246 -0.60 -21.15 6.39
CA SER A 246 -0.10 -19.78 6.56
C SER A 246 -0.35 -19.25 7.97
N PRO A 247 0.49 -18.32 8.47
CA PRO A 247 0.30 -17.75 9.79
C PRO A 247 -1.01 -16.96 9.91
N VAL A 248 -1.63 -16.98 11.09
CA VAL A 248 -2.78 -16.11 11.40
C VAL A 248 -2.28 -14.73 11.82
N GLN A 249 -2.56 -13.72 10.99
CA GLN A 249 -2.14 -12.32 11.17
C GLN A 249 -3.15 -11.54 12.04
N TRP A 250 -3.42 -12.00 13.27
CA TRP A 250 -4.50 -11.46 14.10
C TRP A 250 -4.23 -10.01 14.55
N THR A 251 -3.03 -9.72 15.05
CA THR A 251 -2.64 -8.35 15.45
C THR A 251 -2.82 -7.35 14.30
N ASP A 252 -2.34 -7.69 13.10
CA ASP A 252 -2.47 -6.85 11.92
C ASP A 252 -3.93 -6.70 11.48
N SER A 253 -4.76 -7.75 11.62
CA SER A 253 -6.19 -7.72 11.29
C SER A 253 -6.97 -6.79 12.22
N ILE A 254 -6.69 -6.84 13.52
CA ILE A 254 -7.30 -5.93 14.50
C ILE A 254 -6.78 -4.51 14.30
N ASN A 255 -5.49 -4.31 14.01
CA ASN A 255 -4.94 -2.99 13.68
C ASN A 255 -5.62 -2.40 12.43
N PHE A 256 -5.89 -3.21 11.39
CA PHE A 256 -6.67 -2.77 10.24
C PHE A 256 -8.05 -2.25 10.67
N LEU A 257 -8.79 -3.02 11.46
CA LEU A 257 -10.14 -2.65 11.93
C LEU A 257 -10.13 -1.40 12.84
N LEU A 258 -9.19 -1.30 13.77
CA LEU A 258 -9.03 -0.12 14.63
C LEU A 258 -8.71 1.13 13.81
N ASN A 259 -7.92 0.97 12.75
CA ASN A 259 -7.64 2.07 11.83
C ASN A 259 -8.91 2.51 11.05
N GLN A 260 -9.89 1.62 10.80
CA GLN A 260 -11.25 1.93 10.26
C GLN A 260 -12.16 2.66 11.26
N ALA A 261 -11.61 3.15 12.37
CA ALA A 261 -12.33 3.78 13.46
C ALA A 261 -13.43 2.87 14.05
N ALA A 262 -13.26 1.54 13.95
CA ALA A 262 -14.10 0.60 14.68
C ALA A 262 -13.89 0.77 16.19
N GLN A 263 -15.00 0.87 16.94
CA GLN A 263 -14.96 1.09 18.40
C GLN A 263 -15.72 0.00 19.17
N ASP A 264 -16.72 -0.62 18.55
CA ASP A 264 -17.57 -1.62 19.18
C ASP A 264 -17.20 -3.01 18.66
N PHE A 265 -16.56 -3.84 19.48
CA PHE A 265 -16.14 -5.19 19.11
C PHE A 265 -16.87 -6.19 20.01
N ILE A 266 -17.62 -7.09 19.40
CA ILE A 266 -18.45 -8.07 20.10
C ILE A 266 -17.93 -9.46 19.76
N GLU A 267 -17.52 -10.22 20.76
CA GLU A 267 -17.13 -11.63 20.59
C GLU A 267 -18.38 -12.51 20.53
N ILE A 268 -18.58 -13.19 19.40
CA ILE A 268 -19.73 -14.05 19.12
C ILE A 268 -19.28 -15.50 19.22
N GLY A 269 -19.81 -16.22 20.19
CA GLY A 269 -19.45 -17.61 20.46
C GLY A 269 -18.97 -17.83 21.91
N PRO A 270 -18.38 -18.99 22.20
CA PRO A 270 -17.99 -19.34 23.56
C PRO A 270 -16.68 -18.63 23.99
N GLY A 271 -16.62 -18.24 25.27
CA GLY A 271 -15.42 -17.68 25.89
C GLY A 271 -15.24 -16.17 25.68
N HIS A 272 -14.07 -15.67 26.08
CA HIS A 272 -13.68 -14.24 26.01
C HIS A 272 -12.23 -14.07 25.55
N VAL A 273 -11.71 -15.02 24.78
CA VAL A 273 -10.30 -15.07 24.40
C VAL A 273 -9.97 -13.90 23.49
N LEU A 274 -10.82 -13.63 22.50
CA LEU A 274 -10.57 -12.56 21.53
C LEU A 274 -10.71 -11.19 22.15
N THR A 275 -11.63 -11.02 23.10
CA THR A 275 -11.77 -9.80 23.90
C THR A 275 -10.47 -9.51 24.66
N GLY A 276 -9.87 -10.53 25.28
CA GLY A 276 -8.57 -10.38 25.95
C GLY A 276 -7.42 -10.00 25.01
N LEU A 277 -7.37 -10.58 23.80
CA LEU A 277 -6.36 -10.22 22.79
C LEU A 277 -6.58 -8.81 22.23
N LEU A 278 -7.84 -8.44 21.97
CA LEU A 278 -8.23 -7.12 21.49
C LEU A 278 -7.74 -6.02 22.42
N GLU A 279 -7.97 -6.16 23.74
CA GLU A 279 -7.57 -5.12 24.70
C GLU A 279 -6.05 -4.92 24.74
N LYS A 280 -5.27 -6.01 24.61
CA LYS A 280 -3.81 -5.91 24.49
C LYS A 280 -3.39 -5.17 23.21
N ILE A 281 -4.04 -5.47 22.09
CA ILE A 281 -3.75 -4.82 20.80
C ILE A 281 -4.13 -3.35 20.86
N ARG A 282 -5.34 -3.01 21.36
CA ARG A 282 -5.84 -1.63 21.54
C ARG A 282 -4.91 -0.78 22.40
N THR A 283 -4.43 -1.32 23.50
CA THR A 283 -3.52 -0.59 24.42
C THR A 283 -2.20 -0.21 23.74
N ASN A 284 -1.77 -1.00 22.75
CA ASN A 284 -0.53 -0.77 22.00
C ASN A 284 -0.77 -0.20 20.59
N PHE A 285 -2.03 0.07 20.25
CA PHE A 285 -2.42 0.53 18.93
C PHE A 285 -1.95 1.97 18.71
N LYS A 286 -1.29 2.20 17.58
CA LYS A 286 -0.94 3.53 17.09
C LYS A 286 -1.61 3.71 15.74
N ALA A 287 -2.49 4.70 15.64
CA ALA A 287 -3.22 5.00 14.42
C ALA A 287 -2.24 5.13 13.24
N THR A 288 -2.39 4.23 12.28
CA THR A 288 -1.62 4.15 11.05
C THR A 288 -2.55 4.54 9.90
N PRO A 289 -2.12 5.31 8.90
CA PRO A 289 -3.02 5.77 7.85
C PRO A 289 -3.57 4.57 7.06
N LEU A 290 -4.89 4.46 6.98
CA LEU A 290 -5.56 3.32 6.37
C LEU A 290 -5.34 3.19 4.85
N PRO A 291 -5.24 1.95 4.34
CA PRO A 291 -5.64 1.61 2.97
C PRO A 291 -7.17 1.68 2.84
N ILE A 292 -7.69 2.39 1.83
CA ILE A 292 -9.13 2.59 1.61
C ILE A 292 -9.77 1.34 0.97
N GLU A 293 -10.94 0.93 1.48
CA GLU A 293 -11.78 -0.17 0.99
C GLU A 293 -12.40 0.11 -0.39
N ILE A 294 -12.49 -0.93 -1.22
CA ILE A 294 -13.17 -0.92 -2.53
C ILE A 294 -14.61 -1.42 -2.31
N SER A 295 -15.61 -0.56 -2.53
CA SER A 295 -17.02 -0.94 -2.42
C SER A 295 -17.44 -1.90 -3.54
N THR A 296 -17.83 -3.11 -3.15
CA THR A 296 -18.32 -4.21 -4.00
C THR A 296 -19.81 -4.12 -4.30
N ASN A 297 -20.23 -3.15 -5.09
CA ASN A 297 -21.59 -3.16 -5.64
C ASN A 297 -21.55 -3.10 -7.17
N SER A 298 -22.21 -4.10 -7.78
CA SER A 298 -22.51 -4.28 -9.22
C SER A 298 -21.44 -4.93 -10.11
N ILE A 299 -21.27 -6.26 -10.00
CA ILE A 299 -20.97 -7.10 -11.16
C ILE A 299 -21.96 -8.27 -11.15
N SER A 300 -22.87 -8.25 -12.12
CA SER A 300 -23.80 -9.34 -12.38
C SER A 300 -23.10 -10.43 -13.18
N ASN A 301 -23.44 -11.68 -12.85
CA ASN A 301 -22.90 -12.90 -13.45
C ASN A 301 -22.90 -12.89 -14.98
N HIS A 302 -21.71 -12.88 -15.59
CA HIS A 302 -21.52 -13.39 -16.94
C HIS A 302 -20.40 -14.42 -16.97
N SER A 303 -20.81 -15.67 -17.18
CA SER A 303 -19.98 -16.83 -17.45
C SER A 303 -19.14 -16.59 -18.71
N THR A 304 -17.83 -16.83 -18.63
CA THR A 304 -16.91 -16.80 -19.78
C THR A 304 -17.14 -18.06 -20.63
N PRO A 305 -17.46 -17.97 -21.94
CA PRO A 305 -17.40 -19.12 -22.83
C PRO A 305 -15.97 -19.35 -23.35
N PRO A 306 -15.65 -20.53 -23.89
CA PRO A 306 -14.32 -20.85 -24.40
C PRO A 306 -13.99 -20.01 -25.63
N ILE A 307 -12.71 -19.67 -25.80
CA ILE A 307 -12.18 -19.01 -26.98
C ILE A 307 -12.20 -20.02 -28.14
N ASP A 308 -13.27 -19.99 -28.94
CA ASP A 308 -13.26 -20.54 -30.29
C ASP A 308 -12.83 -19.45 -31.28
N THR A 309 -11.82 -19.79 -32.05
CA THR A 309 -11.30 -19.02 -33.16
C THR A 309 -12.24 -19.24 -34.35
N GLU A 310 -12.97 -18.18 -34.74
CA GLU A 310 -13.68 -17.94 -36.01
C GLU A 310 -15.09 -17.36 -35.79
N SER A 311 -15.17 -16.05 -35.54
CA SER A 311 -16.19 -15.14 -36.10
C SER A 311 -16.01 -13.74 -35.52
N SER A 312 -15.37 -12.88 -36.31
CA SER A 312 -15.21 -11.46 -36.03
C SER A 312 -16.55 -10.72 -36.22
N GLN A 313 -17.34 -10.60 -35.15
CA GLN A 313 -18.23 -9.43 -35.02
C GLN A 313 -17.41 -8.29 -34.40
N GLN A 314 -17.20 -7.24 -35.20
CA GLN A 314 -16.52 -6.01 -34.82
C GLN A 314 -17.26 -5.37 -33.63
N ILE A 315 -16.78 -5.60 -32.41
CA ILE A 315 -16.86 -4.59 -31.36
C ILE A 315 -15.83 -3.55 -31.78
N GLU A 316 -16.26 -2.35 -32.17
CA GLU A 316 -15.35 -1.23 -32.42
C GLU A 316 -14.52 -0.99 -31.15
N THR A 317 -13.30 -1.52 -31.14
CA THR A 317 -12.31 -1.23 -30.11
C THR A 317 -11.94 0.24 -30.25
N VAL A 318 -12.46 1.10 -29.40
CA VAL A 318 -12.00 2.48 -29.28
C VAL A 318 -10.50 2.42 -28.95
N SER A 319 -9.65 2.79 -29.91
CA SER A 319 -8.21 2.82 -29.72
C SER A 319 -7.84 3.83 -28.65
N THR A 320 -6.98 3.47 -27.71
CA THR A 320 -6.40 4.43 -26.75
C THR A 320 -5.67 5.53 -27.53
N PRO A 321 -6.03 6.82 -27.37
CA PRO A 321 -5.32 7.91 -28.04
C PRO A 321 -3.85 7.92 -27.65
N ASP A 322 -2.97 8.18 -28.62
CA ASP A 322 -1.52 8.28 -28.35
C ASP A 322 -1.26 9.45 -27.38
N PHE A 323 -0.24 9.29 -26.52
CA PHE A 323 0.13 10.32 -25.55
C PHE A 323 0.46 11.64 -26.29
N ARG A 324 1.15 11.59 -27.42
CA ARG A 324 1.49 12.76 -28.25
C ARG A 324 0.28 13.56 -28.69
N GLU A 325 -0.79 12.88 -29.07
CA GLU A 325 -2.04 13.53 -29.51
C GLU A 325 -2.75 14.21 -28.33
N THR A 326 -2.77 13.56 -27.17
CA THR A 326 -3.45 14.10 -25.98
C THR A 326 -2.76 15.34 -25.41
N TYR A 327 -1.43 15.38 -25.51
CA TYR A 327 -0.59 16.42 -24.92
C TYR A 327 0.01 17.41 -25.92
N ASP A 328 -0.24 17.22 -27.22
CA ASP A 328 0.32 18.02 -28.33
C ASP A 328 1.86 18.10 -28.27
N VAL A 329 2.51 16.93 -28.28
CA VAL A 329 3.96 16.78 -28.17
C VAL A 329 4.54 15.84 -29.23
N GLY A 330 5.84 15.95 -29.48
CA GLY A 330 6.53 15.19 -30.52
C GLY A 330 6.99 13.79 -30.10
N SER A 331 6.94 13.46 -28.81
CA SER A 331 7.50 12.21 -28.27
C SER A 331 6.67 11.64 -27.11
N ASN A 332 6.72 10.30 -26.98
CA ASN A 332 6.24 9.55 -25.80
C ASN A 332 7.32 9.44 -24.70
N LEU A 333 8.50 10.01 -24.91
CA LEU A 333 9.51 10.24 -23.89
C LEU A 333 9.23 11.59 -23.22
N ILE A 334 9.02 11.60 -21.91
CA ILE A 334 8.60 12.80 -21.18
C ILE A 334 9.51 13.12 -20.00
N GLY A 335 9.54 14.40 -19.59
CA GLY A 335 10.22 14.84 -18.38
C GLY A 335 9.30 14.83 -17.16
N GLY A 336 9.66 14.06 -16.14
CA GLY A 336 8.92 14.01 -14.88
C GLY A 336 9.29 15.14 -13.93
N SER A 337 8.39 15.43 -12.99
CA SER A 337 8.64 16.43 -11.95
C SER A 337 9.76 15.99 -11.00
N LEU A 338 10.52 16.99 -10.56
CA LEU A 338 11.54 16.89 -9.52
C LEU A 338 11.24 17.99 -8.48
N ARG A 339 11.03 17.59 -7.23
CA ARG A 339 10.55 18.44 -6.12
C ARG A 339 11.40 19.67 -5.84
N ASP A 340 10.89 20.55 -4.98
CA ASP A 340 11.56 21.78 -4.53
C ASP A 340 11.98 22.73 -5.67
N GLY A 341 11.28 22.68 -6.81
CA GLY A 341 11.58 23.50 -7.98
C GLY A 341 12.81 23.04 -8.79
N VAL A 342 13.33 21.84 -8.54
CA VAL A 342 14.44 21.27 -9.31
C VAL A 342 14.04 21.06 -10.76
N ALA A 343 12.84 20.53 -11.01
CA ALA A 343 12.20 20.65 -12.32
C ALA A 343 11.66 22.08 -12.42
N SER A 344 12.55 22.99 -12.81
CA SER A 344 12.34 24.43 -12.79
C SER A 344 11.41 24.90 -13.92
N ALA A 345 10.97 26.15 -13.84
CA ALA A 345 10.28 26.79 -14.96
C ALA A 345 11.16 26.81 -16.23
N ASP A 346 12.45 27.10 -16.09
CA ASP A 346 13.39 27.12 -17.21
C ASP A 346 13.49 25.75 -17.91
N LEU A 347 13.52 24.67 -17.12
CA LEU A 347 13.60 23.31 -17.63
C LEU A 347 12.34 22.94 -18.41
N VAL A 348 11.17 23.23 -17.84
CA VAL A 348 9.88 22.98 -18.49
C VAL A 348 9.73 23.81 -19.77
N ILE A 349 10.14 25.08 -19.76
CA ILE A 349 10.11 25.95 -20.94
C ILE A 349 11.04 25.43 -22.03
N ALA A 350 12.27 25.05 -21.68
CA ALA A 350 13.25 24.53 -22.63
C ALA A 350 12.76 23.23 -23.30
N ALA A 351 12.25 22.28 -22.51
CA ALA A 351 11.69 21.03 -23.01
C ALA A 351 10.44 21.27 -23.89
N GLY A 352 9.50 22.08 -23.41
CA GLY A 352 8.24 22.38 -24.12
C GLY A 352 8.45 23.11 -25.45
N LYS A 353 9.40 24.05 -25.52
CA LYS A 353 9.76 24.73 -26.78
C LYS A 353 10.25 23.73 -27.84
N ASN A 354 10.90 22.64 -27.42
CA ASN A 354 11.40 21.57 -28.28
C ASN A 354 10.44 20.36 -28.42
N GLY A 355 9.18 20.53 -28.03
CA GLY A 355 8.14 19.53 -28.30
C GLY A 355 8.11 18.35 -27.33
N PHE A 356 8.71 18.48 -26.14
CA PHE A 356 8.62 17.48 -25.07
C PHE A 356 7.66 17.93 -23.97
N PHE A 357 6.86 16.98 -23.48
CA PHE A 357 6.08 17.19 -22.27
C PHE A 357 7.00 17.16 -21.06
N CYS A 358 6.88 18.14 -20.16
CA CYS A 358 7.61 18.15 -18.90
C CYS A 358 6.76 18.72 -17.76
N SER A 359 6.94 18.21 -16.56
CA SER A 359 6.22 18.68 -15.37
C SER A 359 7.09 19.57 -14.48
N TYR A 360 6.54 20.71 -14.05
CA TYR A 360 7.14 21.61 -13.06
C TYR A 360 7.08 21.00 -11.65
N GLY A 361 8.17 21.09 -10.89
CA GLY A 361 8.26 20.54 -9.54
C GLY A 361 7.74 21.49 -8.46
N ALA A 362 6.44 21.48 -8.19
CA ALA A 362 5.80 22.39 -7.23
C ALA A 362 5.91 21.96 -5.75
N GLN A 363 6.24 20.69 -5.48
CA GLN A 363 6.28 20.15 -4.12
C GLN A 363 7.19 20.97 -3.19
N GLN A 364 6.72 21.25 -1.96
CA GLN A 364 7.40 22.03 -0.90
C GLN A 364 7.66 23.51 -1.22
N LEU A 365 7.24 24.01 -2.38
CA LEU A 365 7.33 25.43 -2.70
C LEU A 365 6.11 26.19 -2.18
N GLY A 366 6.33 27.44 -1.75
CA GLY A 366 5.24 28.33 -1.38
C GLY A 366 4.34 28.66 -2.58
N LYS A 367 3.03 28.77 -2.32
CA LYS A 367 1.98 29.06 -3.30
C LYS A 367 2.31 30.21 -4.24
N GLU A 368 2.81 31.33 -3.71
CA GLU A 368 3.15 32.52 -4.51
C GLU A 368 4.23 32.24 -5.56
N LYS A 369 5.29 31.50 -5.19
CA LYS A 369 6.34 31.10 -6.12
C LYS A 369 5.77 30.16 -7.19
N VAL A 370 4.98 29.16 -6.79
CA VAL A 370 4.37 28.21 -7.73
C VAL A 370 3.53 28.95 -8.78
N LEU A 371 2.66 29.87 -8.37
CA LEU A 371 1.81 30.63 -9.28
C LEU A 371 2.60 31.56 -10.20
N ARG A 372 3.64 32.23 -9.69
CA ARG A 372 4.53 33.07 -10.50
C ARG A 372 5.25 32.25 -11.57
N ASP A 373 5.78 31.10 -11.20
CA ASP A 373 6.54 30.25 -12.11
C ASP A 373 5.62 29.62 -13.17
N ILE A 374 4.40 29.21 -12.79
CA ILE A 374 3.35 28.75 -13.73
C ILE A 374 2.98 29.86 -14.72
N ALA A 375 2.78 31.10 -14.25
CA ALA A 375 2.48 32.23 -15.14
C ALA A 375 3.59 32.47 -16.16
N ARG A 376 4.86 32.35 -15.74
CA ARG A 376 6.02 32.43 -16.63
C ARG A 376 6.05 31.30 -17.66
N ILE A 377 5.84 30.05 -17.23
CA ILE A 377 5.80 28.90 -18.15
C ILE A 377 4.71 29.11 -19.22
N LYS A 378 3.51 29.52 -18.82
CA LYS A 378 2.40 29.79 -19.76
C LYS A 378 2.71 30.91 -20.73
N ALA A 379 3.32 32.01 -20.26
CA ALA A 379 3.69 33.12 -21.13
C ALA A 379 4.68 32.71 -22.23
N GLU A 380 5.58 31.77 -21.93
CA GLU A 380 6.64 31.32 -22.84
C GLU A 380 6.24 30.12 -23.73
N LEU A 381 5.32 29.28 -23.26
CA LEU A 381 4.84 28.09 -23.98
C LEU A 381 3.53 28.31 -24.74
N GLY A 382 2.80 29.38 -24.46
CA GLY A 382 1.52 29.67 -25.10
C GLY A 382 0.48 28.58 -24.82
N THR A 383 0.04 27.88 -25.87
CA THR A 383 -0.97 26.80 -25.79
C THR A 383 -0.36 25.42 -25.53
N LYS A 384 0.97 25.27 -25.56
CA LYS A 384 1.61 23.98 -25.32
C LYS A 384 1.38 23.52 -23.88
N ARG A 385 1.02 22.25 -23.72
CA ARG A 385 0.73 21.65 -22.41
C ARG A 385 2.00 21.33 -21.62
N PHE A 386 1.90 21.47 -20.31
CA PHE A 386 2.93 21.08 -19.34
C PHE A 386 2.26 20.60 -18.05
N GLY A 387 2.98 19.80 -17.25
CA GLY A 387 2.48 19.28 -15.98
C GLY A 387 2.84 20.17 -14.79
N VAL A 388 2.04 20.09 -13.72
CA VAL A 388 2.43 20.58 -12.39
C VAL A 388 2.49 19.38 -11.44
N GLY A 389 3.70 19.11 -10.95
CA GLY A 389 4.05 17.96 -10.15
C GLY A 389 4.06 18.23 -8.65
N PHE A 390 3.30 17.46 -7.86
CA PHE A 390 3.35 17.51 -6.40
C PHE A 390 2.91 16.18 -5.74
N VAL A 391 3.02 16.13 -4.41
CA VAL A 391 2.50 15.03 -3.58
C VAL A 391 1.31 15.58 -2.80
N PRO A 392 0.09 15.04 -3.01
CA PRO A 392 -1.07 15.41 -2.21
C PRO A 392 -0.85 15.17 -0.71
N ASP A 393 -1.33 16.07 0.13
CA ASP A 393 -1.27 15.93 1.58
C ASP A 393 -2.59 15.41 2.15
N TRP A 394 -2.65 14.09 2.33
CA TRP A 394 -3.82 13.42 2.89
C TRP A 394 -4.11 13.78 4.36
N LYS A 395 -3.14 14.35 5.09
CA LYS A 395 -3.36 14.86 6.46
C LYS A 395 -4.01 16.24 6.45
N ALA A 396 -3.88 16.98 5.36
CA ALA A 396 -4.40 18.34 5.20
C ALA A 396 -5.24 18.48 3.91
N PRO A 397 -6.35 17.72 3.77
CA PRO A 397 -7.12 17.67 2.52
C PRO A 397 -7.67 19.03 2.07
N GLU A 398 -7.98 19.93 3.00
CA GLU A 398 -8.44 21.29 2.67
C GLU A 398 -7.32 22.18 2.09
N ALA A 399 -6.06 21.96 2.50
CA ALA A 399 -4.92 22.66 1.91
C ALA A 399 -4.72 22.25 0.44
N ASP A 400 -4.90 20.96 0.14
CA ASP A 400 -4.88 20.45 -1.24
C ASP A 400 -5.99 21.08 -2.09
N ILE A 401 -7.22 21.22 -1.57
CA ILE A 401 -8.32 21.90 -2.27
C ILE A 401 -7.93 23.35 -2.59
N HIS A 402 -7.39 24.09 -1.63
CA HIS A 402 -6.94 25.47 -1.84
C HIS A 402 -5.81 25.60 -2.87
N LEU A 403 -4.91 24.62 -2.93
CA LEU A 403 -3.86 24.56 -3.95
C LEU A 403 -4.49 24.29 -5.33
N ILE A 404 -5.34 23.27 -5.45
CA ILE A 404 -6.04 22.93 -6.69
C ILE A 404 -6.83 24.12 -7.23
N GLU A 405 -7.58 24.82 -6.39
CA GLU A 405 -8.32 26.03 -6.78
C GLU A 405 -7.39 27.12 -7.33
N ALA A 406 -6.20 27.28 -6.74
CA ALA A 406 -5.22 28.23 -7.23
C ALA A 406 -4.62 27.81 -8.58
N LEU A 407 -4.35 26.52 -8.77
CA LEU A 407 -3.84 25.96 -10.03
C LEU A 407 -4.89 26.06 -11.16
N LEU A 408 -6.16 25.75 -10.85
CA LEU A 408 -7.27 25.92 -11.79
C LEU A 408 -7.43 27.39 -12.21
N LYS A 409 -7.37 28.33 -11.26
CA LYS A 409 -7.41 29.77 -11.55
C LYS A 409 -6.22 30.24 -12.39
N ALA A 410 -5.04 29.63 -12.21
CA ALA A 410 -3.88 29.86 -13.06
C ALA A 410 -4.01 29.18 -14.44
N GLY A 411 -5.06 28.39 -14.68
CA GLY A 411 -5.31 27.64 -15.90
C GLY A 411 -4.29 26.53 -16.13
N VAL A 412 -3.97 25.78 -15.08
CA VAL A 412 -3.21 24.53 -15.17
C VAL A 412 -4.15 23.42 -15.63
N GLU A 413 -3.75 22.69 -16.67
CA GLU A 413 -4.56 21.62 -17.28
C GLU A 413 -4.04 20.21 -16.97
N THR A 414 -2.80 20.07 -16.50
CA THR A 414 -2.21 18.75 -16.23
C THR A 414 -1.55 18.70 -14.87
N LEU A 415 -1.88 17.68 -14.08
CA LEU A 415 -1.16 17.35 -12.85
C LEU A 415 -0.34 16.08 -13.03
N GLU A 416 0.87 16.08 -12.46
CA GLU A 416 1.64 14.87 -12.20
C GLU A 416 1.65 14.61 -10.71
N LEU A 417 1.14 13.45 -10.29
CA LEU A 417 0.97 13.16 -8.87
C LEU A 417 1.86 12.00 -8.46
N SER A 418 2.55 12.14 -7.33
CA SER A 418 3.33 11.07 -6.69
C SER A 418 2.93 10.91 -5.23
N GLY A 419 3.36 9.83 -4.57
CA GLY A 419 3.00 9.57 -3.17
C GLY A 419 1.50 9.32 -2.97
N LEU A 420 0.81 8.85 -4.02
CA LEU A 420 -0.63 8.62 -4.00
C LEU A 420 -1.00 7.48 -3.07
N ILE A 421 -2.04 7.70 -2.26
CA ILE A 421 -2.65 6.70 -1.40
C ILE A 421 -4.02 6.31 -1.97
N ALA A 422 -4.88 7.30 -2.16
CA ALA A 422 -6.22 7.13 -2.68
C ALA A 422 -6.74 8.41 -3.39
N PRO A 423 -7.81 8.31 -4.18
CA PRO A 423 -8.52 9.47 -4.70
C PRO A 423 -8.95 10.46 -3.60
N SER A 424 -8.92 11.75 -3.89
CA SER A 424 -9.35 12.81 -2.95
C SER A 424 -10.32 13.78 -3.60
N LEU A 425 -11.07 14.53 -2.77
CA LEU A 425 -12.01 15.54 -3.24
C LEU A 425 -11.32 16.61 -4.11
N ALA A 426 -10.10 17.02 -3.73
CA ALA A 426 -9.29 17.96 -4.48
C ALA A 426 -8.98 17.47 -5.91
N LEU A 427 -8.69 16.17 -6.07
CA LEU A 427 -8.40 15.58 -7.37
C LEU A 427 -9.66 15.41 -8.23
N VAL A 428 -10.79 15.03 -7.61
CA VAL A 428 -12.10 14.98 -8.31
C VAL A 428 -12.47 16.37 -8.81
N ARG A 429 -12.31 17.39 -7.97
CA ARG A 429 -12.50 18.79 -8.36
C ARG A 429 -11.62 19.15 -9.56
N PHE A 430 -10.32 18.89 -9.50
CA PHE A 430 -9.42 19.19 -10.62
C PHE A 430 -9.85 18.48 -11.91
N ARG A 431 -10.07 17.16 -11.83
CA ARG A 431 -10.38 16.31 -12.99
C ARG A 431 -11.67 16.69 -13.69
N LEU A 432 -12.72 17.02 -12.92
CA LEU A 432 -14.05 17.29 -13.47
C LEU A 432 -14.26 18.74 -13.90
N THR A 433 -13.34 19.66 -13.59
CA THR A 433 -13.48 21.06 -14.02
C THR A 433 -13.50 21.14 -15.55
N GLY A 434 -14.58 21.68 -16.12
CA GLY A 434 -14.83 21.79 -17.55
C GLY A 434 -15.19 20.47 -18.24
N ALA A 435 -15.39 19.39 -17.48
CA ALA A 435 -15.81 18.11 -18.04
C ALA A 435 -17.24 18.18 -18.59
N ARG A 436 -17.49 17.48 -19.70
CA ARG A 436 -18.82 17.43 -20.33
C ARG A 436 -19.05 16.10 -21.04
N LEU A 437 -20.29 15.62 -20.97
CA LEU A 437 -20.77 14.51 -21.80
C LEU A 437 -21.15 15.05 -23.18
N MET A 438 -20.62 14.44 -24.23
CA MET A 438 -20.91 14.79 -25.61
C MET A 438 -22.16 14.03 -26.09
N SER A 439 -22.81 14.56 -27.14
CA SER A 439 -24.01 13.97 -27.75
C SER A 439 -23.85 12.55 -28.29
N ASN A 440 -22.61 12.12 -28.52
CA ASN A 440 -22.28 10.76 -28.97
C ASN A 440 -22.04 9.78 -27.81
N GLY A 441 -22.28 10.19 -26.55
CA GLY A 441 -22.10 9.35 -25.37
C GLY A 441 -20.67 9.32 -24.81
N HIS A 442 -19.70 10.00 -25.43
CA HIS A 442 -18.35 10.12 -24.89
C HIS A 442 -18.20 11.35 -24.00
N ALA A 443 -17.51 11.23 -22.87
CA ALA A 443 -17.14 12.39 -22.07
C ALA A 443 -15.77 12.94 -22.46
N ILE A 444 -15.62 14.26 -22.36
CA ILE A 444 -14.35 14.96 -22.52
C ILE A 444 -14.08 15.74 -21.25
N ALA A 445 -12.86 15.63 -20.72
CA ALA A 445 -12.36 16.48 -19.66
C ALA A 445 -11.10 17.21 -20.13
N PRO A 446 -11.07 18.56 -20.03
CA PRO A 446 -9.90 19.34 -20.44
C PRO A 446 -8.71 19.06 -19.52
N ASN A 447 -8.98 18.81 -18.24
CA ASN A 447 -7.97 18.60 -17.22
C ASN A 447 -7.53 17.14 -17.14
N THR A 448 -6.23 16.91 -17.00
CA THR A 448 -5.59 15.61 -17.12
C THR A 448 -4.73 15.29 -15.90
N ILE A 449 -4.65 14.01 -15.51
CA ILE A 449 -3.86 13.55 -14.38
C ILE A 449 -2.95 12.41 -14.83
N ILE A 450 -1.65 12.58 -14.57
CA ILE A 450 -0.62 11.54 -14.65
C ILE A 450 -0.37 11.03 -13.22
N ALA A 451 -0.85 9.84 -12.89
CA ALA A 451 -0.74 9.24 -11.57
C ALA A 451 0.47 8.30 -11.49
N LYS A 452 1.53 8.70 -10.77
CA LYS A 452 2.69 7.85 -10.49
C LYS A 452 2.40 6.95 -9.31
N VAL A 453 2.39 5.65 -9.56
CA VAL A 453 1.97 4.63 -8.59
C VAL A 453 3.03 3.56 -8.44
N THR A 454 3.20 3.07 -7.22
CA THR A 454 4.11 1.96 -6.87
C THR A 454 3.35 0.68 -6.53
N ARG A 455 2.01 0.74 -6.51
CA ARG A 455 1.13 -0.35 -6.06
C ARG A 455 -0.04 -0.56 -7.04
N PRO A 456 -0.38 -1.83 -7.37
CA PRO A 456 -1.52 -2.12 -8.25
C PRO A 456 -2.87 -1.64 -7.72
N SER A 457 -3.11 -1.73 -6.41
CA SER A 457 -4.38 -1.28 -5.81
C SER A 457 -4.61 0.23 -6.00
N THR A 458 -3.59 1.06 -5.76
CA THR A 458 -3.64 2.49 -6.04
C THR A 458 -3.88 2.74 -7.53
N ALA A 459 -3.19 2.02 -8.42
CA ALA A 459 -3.39 2.13 -9.86
C ALA A 459 -4.86 1.92 -10.24
N ILE A 460 -5.47 0.82 -9.81
CA ILE A 460 -6.87 0.46 -10.09
C ILE A 460 -7.81 1.60 -9.68
N SER A 461 -7.66 2.14 -8.46
CA SER A 461 -8.52 3.23 -7.98
C SER A 461 -8.42 4.53 -8.79
N PHE A 462 -7.30 4.75 -9.50
CA PHE A 462 -7.09 5.93 -10.34
C PHE A 462 -7.48 5.68 -11.81
N MET A 463 -7.47 4.42 -12.28
CA MET A 463 -8.02 4.04 -13.58
C MET A 463 -9.55 4.07 -13.57
N ALA A 464 -10.16 3.81 -12.42
CA ALA A 464 -11.60 3.85 -12.21
C ALA A 464 -12.16 5.28 -12.36
N PRO A 465 -13.48 5.43 -12.57
CA PRO A 465 -14.13 6.73 -12.55
C PRO A 465 -13.92 7.52 -11.24
N PRO A 466 -14.01 8.86 -11.27
CA PRO A 466 -14.08 9.68 -10.07
C PRO A 466 -15.08 9.10 -9.05
N PRO A 467 -14.67 8.88 -7.78
CA PRO A 467 -15.51 8.20 -6.80
C PRO A 467 -16.85 8.90 -6.56
N PRO A 468 -18.00 8.18 -6.63
CA PRO A 468 -19.32 8.80 -6.54
C PRO A 468 -19.59 9.57 -5.24
N ASP A 469 -19.02 9.14 -4.12
CA ASP A 469 -19.07 9.84 -2.82
C ASP A 469 -18.44 11.24 -2.95
N LYS A 470 -17.26 11.33 -3.58
CA LYS A 470 -16.53 12.59 -3.77
C LYS A 470 -17.13 13.48 -4.83
N VAL A 471 -17.74 12.91 -5.88
CA VAL A 471 -18.51 13.67 -6.88
C VAL A 471 -19.73 14.31 -6.21
N LYS A 472 -20.49 13.56 -5.41
CA LYS A 472 -21.62 14.07 -4.64
C LYS A 472 -21.19 15.16 -3.65
N GLU A 473 -20.08 14.95 -2.96
CA GLU A 473 -19.52 15.94 -2.06
C GLU A 473 -19.07 17.21 -2.80
N ALA A 474 -18.41 17.08 -3.95
CA ALA A 474 -17.99 18.21 -4.78
C ALA A 474 -19.21 19.02 -5.28
N LEU A 475 -20.28 18.36 -5.69
CA LEU A 475 -21.56 19.00 -6.04
C LEU A 475 -22.17 19.73 -4.83
N ALA A 476 -22.27 19.07 -3.68
CA ALA A 476 -22.85 19.64 -2.47
C ALA A 476 -22.08 20.90 -2.00
N ARG A 477 -20.75 20.88 -2.12
CA ARG A 477 -19.88 22.02 -1.82
C ARG A 477 -19.80 23.05 -2.96
N ARG A 478 -20.52 22.83 -4.07
CA ARG A 478 -20.50 23.68 -5.29
C ARG A 478 -19.11 23.87 -5.89
N LEU A 479 -18.27 22.86 -5.73
CA LEU A 479 -16.95 22.80 -6.34
C LEU A 479 -17.05 22.39 -7.81
N ILE A 480 -18.07 21.63 -8.20
CA ILE A 480 -18.36 21.28 -9.60
C ILE A 480 -19.82 21.56 -9.92
N THR A 481 -20.13 21.66 -11.21
CA THR A 481 -21.48 21.81 -11.75
C THR A 481 -22.16 20.45 -11.97
N GLU A 482 -23.48 20.44 -12.14
CA GLU A 482 -24.24 19.22 -12.48
C GLU A 482 -23.74 18.60 -13.79
N GLN A 483 -23.49 19.42 -14.82
CA GLN A 483 -22.95 18.97 -16.11
C GLN A 483 -21.58 18.29 -15.98
N GLU A 484 -20.70 18.83 -15.13
CA GLU A 484 -19.39 18.23 -14.85
C GLU A 484 -19.52 16.90 -14.11
N ALA A 485 -20.48 16.80 -13.19
CA ALA A 485 -20.76 15.56 -12.46
C ALA A 485 -21.40 14.48 -13.35
N GLU A 486 -22.25 14.85 -14.31
CA GLU A 486 -22.83 13.92 -15.30
C GLU A 486 -21.76 13.25 -16.17
N ALA A 487 -20.66 13.96 -16.44
CA ALA A 487 -19.53 13.41 -17.20
C ALA A 487 -18.69 12.40 -16.39
N ALA A 488 -18.76 12.44 -15.05
CA ALA A 488 -17.84 11.70 -14.18
C ALA A 488 -17.83 10.18 -14.41
N PRO A 489 -18.97 9.48 -14.55
CA PRO A 489 -18.96 8.03 -14.78
C PRO A 489 -18.28 7.59 -16.09
N TYR A 490 -18.09 8.52 -17.03
CA TYR A 490 -17.56 8.28 -18.38
C TYR A 490 -16.09 8.70 -18.54
N LEU A 491 -15.43 9.05 -17.43
CA LEU A 491 -14.04 9.48 -17.41
C LEU A 491 -13.28 8.65 -16.38
N PRO A 492 -12.02 8.24 -16.63
CA PRO A 492 -11.16 7.77 -15.56
C PRO A 492 -10.75 8.96 -14.69
N LEU A 493 -10.46 8.73 -13.41
CA LEU A 493 -9.90 9.77 -12.54
C LEU A 493 -8.54 10.24 -13.09
N ALA A 494 -7.68 9.30 -13.48
CA ALA A 494 -6.44 9.54 -14.21
C ALA A 494 -6.40 8.71 -15.49
N GLN A 495 -6.25 9.40 -16.61
CA GLN A 495 -6.10 8.77 -17.93
C GLN A 495 -4.71 8.15 -18.15
N ASP A 496 -3.72 8.59 -17.37
CA ASP A 496 -2.31 8.21 -17.51
C ASP A 496 -1.82 7.68 -16.17
N ILE A 497 -1.53 6.38 -16.13
CA ILE A 497 -0.94 5.73 -14.96
C ILE A 497 0.53 5.47 -15.26
N CYS A 498 1.43 5.90 -14.38
CA CYS A 498 2.86 5.67 -14.53
C CYS A 498 3.34 4.66 -13.49
N ALA A 499 3.76 3.48 -13.94
CA ALA A 499 4.46 2.49 -13.12
C ALA A 499 5.77 3.12 -12.59
N HIS A 500 5.81 3.43 -11.30
CA HIS A 500 6.94 4.10 -10.67
C HIS A 500 7.85 3.09 -9.98
N GLY A 501 8.97 2.77 -10.63
CA GLY A 501 9.94 1.80 -10.14
C GLY A 501 11.03 2.40 -9.25
N ASP A 502 12.26 1.91 -9.42
CA ASP A 502 13.45 2.43 -8.74
C ASP A 502 13.85 3.80 -9.32
N ALA A 503 13.41 4.86 -8.66
CA ALA A 503 13.54 6.23 -9.13
C ALA A 503 14.08 7.14 -8.02
N ALA A 504 14.65 8.28 -8.45
CA ALA A 504 15.11 9.31 -7.53
C ALA A 504 13.97 9.80 -6.62
N GLY A 505 14.26 9.93 -5.34
CA GLY A 505 13.27 10.34 -4.34
C GLY A 505 12.51 9.16 -3.75
N GLN A 506 11.25 9.37 -3.38
CA GLN A 506 10.45 8.37 -2.70
C GLN A 506 10.14 7.19 -3.62
N SER A 507 10.59 5.99 -3.24
CA SER A 507 10.27 4.74 -3.94
C SER A 507 10.13 3.59 -2.95
N ASN A 508 9.22 2.67 -3.24
CA ASN A 508 8.94 1.48 -2.42
C ASN A 508 9.76 0.27 -2.92
N THR A 509 10.99 0.50 -3.42
CA THR A 509 11.94 -0.49 -3.97
C THR A 509 11.42 -1.40 -5.08
N SER A 510 10.21 -1.15 -5.59
CA SER A 510 9.59 -1.94 -6.65
C SER A 510 10.33 -1.72 -7.95
N ASN A 511 10.69 -2.80 -8.65
CA ASN A 511 11.32 -2.69 -9.97
C ASN A 511 10.25 -2.48 -11.05
N VAL A 512 10.50 -1.53 -11.95
CA VAL A 512 9.61 -1.25 -13.09
C VAL A 512 9.38 -2.47 -13.98
N LEU A 513 10.36 -3.37 -14.08
CA LEU A 513 10.25 -4.63 -14.86
C LEU A 513 9.16 -5.55 -14.32
N GLY A 514 8.93 -5.55 -13.00
CA GLY A 514 7.85 -6.33 -12.38
C GLY A 514 6.54 -5.55 -12.30
N LEU A 515 6.61 -4.24 -12.04
CA LEU A 515 5.41 -3.43 -11.82
C LEU A 515 4.64 -3.13 -13.12
N LEU A 516 5.34 -2.79 -14.22
CA LEU A 516 4.68 -2.39 -15.46
C LEU A 516 3.72 -3.46 -16.01
N PRO A 517 4.13 -4.74 -16.17
CA PRO A 517 3.24 -5.79 -16.68
C PRO A 517 2.03 -6.05 -15.78
N VAL A 518 2.20 -5.89 -14.46
CA VAL A 518 1.10 -6.03 -13.50
C VAL A 518 0.06 -4.93 -13.67
N LEU A 519 0.50 -3.68 -13.89
CA LEU A 519 -0.43 -2.57 -14.13
C LEU A 519 -1.14 -2.67 -15.49
N GLN A 520 -0.42 -3.11 -16.53
CA GLN A 520 -1.02 -3.40 -17.84
C GLN A 520 -2.08 -4.50 -17.72
N SER A 521 -1.76 -5.60 -17.03
CA SER A 521 -2.70 -6.69 -16.79
C SER A 521 -3.92 -6.23 -15.97
N ALA A 522 -3.72 -5.33 -15.00
CA ALA A 522 -4.83 -4.76 -14.23
C ALA A 522 -5.75 -3.93 -15.13
N ARG A 523 -5.20 -3.01 -15.94
CA ARG A 523 -5.96 -2.24 -16.93
C ARG A 523 -6.75 -3.15 -17.88
N ASP A 524 -6.10 -4.18 -18.41
CA ASP A 524 -6.71 -5.04 -19.42
C ASP A 524 -7.84 -5.89 -18.81
N ARG A 525 -7.71 -6.34 -17.54
CA ARG A 525 -8.81 -6.95 -16.79
C ARG A 525 -9.97 -5.99 -16.55
N MET A 526 -9.70 -4.77 -16.10
CA MET A 526 -10.73 -3.75 -15.90
C MET A 526 -11.45 -3.43 -17.22
N ARG A 527 -10.72 -3.38 -18.34
CA ARG A 527 -11.31 -3.21 -19.68
C ARG A 527 -12.23 -4.38 -20.02
N ALA A 528 -11.76 -5.62 -19.84
CA ALA A 528 -12.54 -6.82 -20.15
C ALA A 528 -13.80 -6.94 -19.28
N ALA A 529 -13.75 -6.45 -18.03
CA ALA A 529 -14.88 -6.40 -17.12
C ALA A 529 -15.85 -5.22 -17.37
N GLY A 530 -15.55 -4.32 -18.32
CA GLY A 530 -16.36 -3.12 -18.56
C GLY A 530 -16.24 -2.05 -17.46
N GLU A 531 -15.22 -2.15 -16.59
CA GLU A 531 -15.00 -1.24 -15.47
C GLU A 531 -14.25 0.05 -15.87
N LEU A 532 -13.62 0.07 -17.05
CA LEU A 532 -13.02 1.27 -17.59
C LEU A 532 -14.06 2.11 -18.35
N SER A 533 -14.22 3.35 -17.90
CA SER A 533 -15.12 4.32 -18.52
C SER A 533 -14.57 4.97 -19.79
N ALA A 534 -13.24 4.96 -19.96
CA ALA A 534 -12.55 5.37 -21.18
C ALA A 534 -11.17 4.68 -21.28
N PRO A 535 -10.48 4.75 -22.43
CA PRO A 535 -9.13 4.22 -22.56
C PRO A 535 -8.13 4.86 -21.57
N VAL A 536 -7.30 4.02 -20.94
CA VAL A 536 -6.25 4.42 -20.00
C VAL A 536 -4.87 4.00 -20.54
N ARG A 537 -3.88 4.89 -20.45
CA ARG A 537 -2.49 4.62 -20.80
C ARG A 537 -1.68 4.20 -19.58
N ILE A 538 -0.77 3.25 -19.76
CA ILE A 538 0.18 2.80 -18.75
C ILE A 538 1.60 3.15 -19.22
N GLY A 539 2.20 4.15 -18.59
CA GLY A 539 3.60 4.51 -18.78
C GLY A 539 4.52 3.94 -17.71
N ALA A 540 5.81 4.26 -17.81
CA ALA A 540 6.84 3.74 -16.92
C ALA A 540 7.83 4.84 -16.48
N SER A 541 8.30 4.76 -15.24
CA SER A 541 9.39 5.60 -14.70
C SER A 541 10.28 4.80 -13.73
N GLY A 542 11.52 5.26 -13.53
CA GLY A 542 12.51 4.61 -12.67
C GLY A 542 13.47 3.70 -13.44
N GLY A 543 14.79 3.89 -13.25
CA GLY A 543 15.85 3.16 -13.96
C GLY A 543 16.11 3.59 -15.42
N PHE A 544 15.38 4.58 -15.93
CA PHE A 544 15.51 5.06 -17.32
C PHE A 544 16.54 6.19 -17.44
N GLY A 545 17.78 5.83 -17.75
CA GLY A 545 18.87 6.77 -18.04
C GLY A 545 19.70 6.43 -19.27
N HIS A 546 19.40 5.32 -19.95
CA HIS A 546 20.16 4.86 -21.12
C HIS A 546 19.18 4.52 -22.25
N PRO A 547 19.49 4.80 -23.54
CA PRO A 547 18.57 4.51 -24.64
C PRO A 547 18.06 3.07 -24.67
N LYS A 548 18.92 2.10 -24.39
CA LYS A 548 18.54 0.67 -24.25
C LYS A 548 17.53 0.40 -23.12
N SER A 549 17.67 1.03 -21.95
CA SER A 549 16.71 0.80 -20.86
C SER A 549 15.36 1.44 -21.18
N ILE A 550 15.37 2.62 -21.80
CA ILE A 550 14.14 3.29 -22.28
C ILE A 550 13.45 2.45 -23.38
N ALA A 551 14.21 1.97 -24.37
CA ALA A 551 13.70 1.09 -25.41
C ALA A 551 13.08 -0.18 -24.83
N ALA A 552 13.70 -0.78 -23.81
CA ALA A 552 13.12 -1.93 -23.10
C ALA A 552 11.77 -1.60 -22.46
N GLY A 553 11.60 -0.41 -21.88
CA GLY A 553 10.31 0.06 -21.37
C GLY A 553 9.23 0.11 -22.46
N PHE A 554 9.54 0.68 -23.63
CA PHE A 554 8.62 0.70 -24.77
C PHE A 554 8.34 -0.71 -25.32
N MET A 555 9.35 -1.58 -25.40
CA MET A 555 9.18 -2.98 -25.84
C MET A 555 8.30 -3.80 -24.89
N MET A 556 8.29 -3.46 -23.60
CA MET A 556 7.34 -4.02 -22.62
C MET A 556 5.93 -3.43 -22.75
N GLY A 557 5.68 -2.51 -23.68
CA GLY A 557 4.36 -1.93 -23.94
C GLY A 557 4.04 -0.69 -23.11
N ALA A 558 5.04 0.03 -22.60
CA ALA A 558 4.78 1.34 -21.98
C ALA A 558 4.26 2.32 -23.04
N ASP A 559 3.13 2.98 -22.77
CA ASP A 559 2.55 4.00 -23.64
C ASP A 559 3.39 5.29 -23.65
N PHE A 560 4.10 5.56 -22.55
CA PHE A 560 5.09 6.64 -22.42
C PHE A 560 6.18 6.24 -21.40
N VAL A 561 7.37 6.83 -21.53
CA VAL A 561 8.47 6.65 -20.58
C VAL A 561 8.87 8.00 -20.01
N MET A 562 8.95 8.10 -18.68
CA MET A 562 9.24 9.33 -17.96
C MET A 562 10.68 9.34 -17.41
N ILE A 563 11.43 10.38 -17.77
CA ILE A 563 12.81 10.64 -17.34
C ILE A 563 12.79 11.64 -16.17
N THR A 564 13.48 11.31 -15.07
CA THR A 564 13.54 12.16 -13.87
C THR A 564 14.99 12.50 -13.48
N ALA A 565 15.70 11.59 -12.81
CA ALA A 565 17.04 11.84 -12.26
C ALA A 565 18.04 12.46 -13.27
N PRO A 566 18.13 11.98 -14.54
CA PRO A 566 18.98 12.61 -15.56
C PRO A 566 18.75 14.11 -15.76
N LEU A 567 17.49 14.57 -15.68
CA LEU A 567 17.13 15.97 -15.90
C LEU A 567 17.65 16.89 -14.80
N GLN A 568 17.98 16.36 -13.61
CA GLN A 568 18.53 17.15 -12.52
C GLN A 568 19.94 17.68 -12.82
N CYS A 569 20.69 16.99 -13.66
CA CYS A 569 22.04 17.38 -14.09
C CYS A 569 22.00 18.07 -15.46
N THR A 570 21.08 19.02 -15.62
CA THR A 570 20.96 19.88 -16.81
C THR A 570 21.17 21.35 -16.44
N TYR A 571 21.52 22.17 -17.42
CA TYR A 571 21.75 23.59 -17.25
C TYR A 571 20.53 24.28 -16.63
N GLU A 572 19.32 23.94 -17.09
CA GLU A 572 18.07 24.59 -16.67
C GLU A 572 17.56 24.12 -15.30
N ALA A 573 18.00 22.95 -14.80
CA ALA A 573 17.52 22.42 -13.54
C ALA A 573 17.73 23.39 -12.36
N GLY A 574 16.71 23.53 -11.51
CA GLY A 574 16.67 24.45 -10.37
C GLY A 574 17.41 23.93 -9.13
N THR A 575 18.67 23.53 -9.31
CA THR A 575 19.56 23.11 -8.21
C THR A 575 20.91 23.79 -8.33
N SER A 576 21.72 23.77 -7.27
CA SER A 576 23.01 24.48 -7.25
C SER A 576 24.01 23.87 -8.23
N SER A 577 24.92 24.70 -8.76
CA SER A 577 26.03 24.23 -9.59
C SER A 577 26.84 23.14 -8.89
N ARG A 578 27.01 23.24 -7.56
CA ARG A 578 27.72 22.23 -6.78
C ARG A 578 27.02 20.86 -6.82
N VAL A 579 25.69 20.82 -6.76
CA VAL A 579 24.93 19.57 -6.92
C VAL A 579 25.11 19.02 -8.33
N LYS A 580 25.06 19.88 -9.36
CA LYS A 580 25.26 19.46 -10.77
C LYS A 580 26.66 18.90 -11.01
N GLU A 581 27.70 19.52 -10.45
CA GLU A 581 29.09 19.03 -10.46
C GLU A 581 29.22 17.63 -9.83
N MET A 582 28.46 17.34 -8.78
CA MET A 582 28.45 16.02 -8.14
C MET A 582 27.70 15.00 -8.99
N LEU A 583 26.55 15.39 -9.57
CA LEU A 583 25.73 14.51 -10.39
C LEU A 583 26.38 14.15 -11.73
N GLN A 584 27.17 15.03 -12.35
CA GLN A 584 27.80 14.75 -13.65
C GLN A 584 28.86 13.63 -13.61
N VAL A 585 29.43 13.38 -12.42
CA VAL A 585 30.42 12.31 -12.16
C VAL A 585 29.85 11.15 -11.33
N CYS A 586 28.53 11.13 -11.14
CA CYS A 586 27.83 10.01 -10.50
C CYS A 586 27.90 8.77 -11.40
N ASP A 587 28.23 7.62 -10.84
CA ASP A 587 28.11 6.33 -11.49
C ASP A 587 26.85 5.58 -11.02
N VAL A 588 26.57 4.41 -11.60
CA VAL A 588 25.34 3.64 -11.36
C VAL A 588 25.22 3.13 -9.92
N ASP A 589 26.35 2.93 -9.24
CA ASP A 589 26.43 2.45 -7.86
C ASP A 589 26.58 3.58 -6.83
N ASP A 590 26.56 4.84 -7.26
CA ASP A 590 26.79 6.01 -6.40
C ASP A 590 25.52 6.55 -5.72
N CYS A 591 24.42 5.80 -5.78
CA CYS A 591 23.17 6.07 -5.08
C CYS A 591 22.87 4.99 -4.02
N ASP A 592 22.07 5.34 -3.01
CA ASP A 592 21.68 4.45 -1.92
C ASP A 592 20.29 4.84 -1.39
N TYR A 593 19.65 3.94 -0.63
CA TYR A 593 18.39 4.22 0.05
C TYR A 593 18.62 4.80 1.44
N ALA A 594 17.98 5.93 1.72
CA ALA A 594 17.97 6.56 3.03
C ALA A 594 16.52 6.73 3.53
N PRO A 595 16.29 6.82 4.85
CA PRO A 595 14.98 7.20 5.38
C PRO A 595 14.43 8.47 4.71
N ALA A 596 13.14 8.48 4.40
CA ALA A 596 12.46 9.61 3.79
C ALA A 596 11.87 10.51 4.87
N GLY A 597 12.28 11.78 4.94
CA GLY A 597 11.82 12.70 5.98
C GLY A 597 10.29 12.91 6.06
N GLN A 598 9.57 12.78 4.94
CA GLN A 598 8.10 12.90 4.91
C GLN A 598 7.37 11.69 5.51
N PHE A 599 8.00 10.51 5.45
CA PHE A 599 7.46 9.23 5.94
C PHE A 599 8.40 8.62 6.97
N PHE A 600 9.03 9.49 7.77
CA PHE A 600 10.14 9.12 8.64
C PHE A 600 9.68 8.07 9.64
N GLU A 601 8.56 8.30 10.31
CA GLU A 601 8.01 7.40 11.32
C GLU A 601 7.50 6.08 10.71
N GLN A 602 7.06 6.08 9.45
CA GLN A 602 6.57 4.90 8.73
C GLN A 602 7.70 4.07 8.11
N GLY A 603 8.97 4.46 8.31
CA GLY A 603 10.11 3.77 7.72
C GLY A 603 10.24 3.93 6.20
N GLY A 604 9.56 4.94 5.63
CA GLY A 604 9.62 5.21 4.20
C GLY A 604 11.06 5.45 3.73
N GLN A 605 11.36 5.04 2.50
CA GLN A 605 12.70 5.14 1.93
C GLN A 605 12.72 6.13 0.76
N SER A 606 13.89 6.74 0.53
CA SER A 606 14.16 7.61 -0.59
C SER A 606 15.53 7.25 -1.18
N GLN A 607 15.61 7.10 -2.50
CA GLN A 607 16.88 6.94 -3.19
C GLN A 607 17.57 8.29 -3.32
N VAL A 608 18.84 8.35 -2.92
CA VAL A 608 19.66 9.56 -2.83
C VAL A 608 21.11 9.28 -3.25
N LEU A 609 21.82 10.32 -3.65
CA LEU A 609 23.27 10.23 -3.90
C LEU A 609 24.00 9.88 -2.58
N ARG A 610 24.92 8.91 -2.64
CA ARG A 610 25.80 8.53 -1.52
C ARG A 610 27.22 9.05 -1.68
N LYS A 611 27.70 9.22 -2.91
CA LYS A 611 29.07 9.67 -3.18
C LYS A 611 29.27 11.13 -2.81
N GLY A 612 30.33 11.40 -2.06
CA GLY A 612 30.71 12.77 -1.67
C GLY A 612 29.85 13.40 -0.56
N VAL A 613 28.91 12.65 0.02
CA VAL A 613 28.04 13.12 1.11
C VAL A 613 27.96 12.08 2.24
N PHE A 614 27.58 12.52 3.43
CA PHE A 614 27.26 11.64 4.57
C PHE A 614 25.77 11.55 4.86
N PHE A 615 24.93 12.27 4.11
CA PHE A 615 23.49 12.31 4.33
C PHE A 615 22.85 10.92 4.49
N PRO A 616 23.08 9.91 3.62
CA PRO A 616 22.41 8.61 3.77
C PRO A 616 22.74 7.90 5.09
N ALA A 617 24.02 7.88 5.47
CA ALA A 617 24.48 7.29 6.72
C ALA A 617 23.93 8.05 7.94
N ARG A 618 23.90 9.38 7.86
CA ARG A 618 23.36 10.26 8.90
C ARG A 618 21.85 10.07 9.07
N ALA A 619 21.10 10.04 7.98
CA ALA A 619 19.66 9.78 7.98
C ALA A 619 19.32 8.42 8.63
N ARG A 620 20.05 7.34 8.28
CA ARG A 620 19.88 6.03 8.92
C ARG A 620 20.19 6.06 10.41
N LYS A 621 21.24 6.79 10.82
CA LYS A 621 21.57 6.93 12.24
C LYS A 621 20.46 7.65 13.01
N LEU A 622 19.90 8.72 12.46
CA LEU A 622 18.75 9.42 13.07
C LEU A 622 17.54 8.49 13.18
N TYR A 623 17.22 7.72 12.13
CA TYR A 623 16.11 6.77 12.16
C TYR A 623 16.32 5.67 13.21
N SER A 624 17.51 5.08 13.27
CA SER A 624 17.87 4.10 14.29
C SER A 624 17.75 4.67 15.71
N LEU A 625 18.28 5.88 15.95
CA LEU A 625 18.13 6.53 17.25
C LEU A 625 16.66 6.79 17.60
N TRP A 626 15.86 7.18 16.60
CA TRP A 626 14.43 7.36 16.80
C TRP A 626 13.73 6.05 17.15
N GLN A 627 14.08 4.93 16.52
CA GLN A 627 13.51 3.62 16.86
C GLN A 627 13.87 3.19 18.29
N TYR A 628 15.13 3.30 18.70
CA TYR A 628 15.63 2.75 19.96
C TYR A 628 15.42 3.61 21.21
N HIS A 629 15.15 4.91 21.08
CA HIS A 629 14.98 5.82 22.22
C HIS A 629 13.61 6.46 22.25
N ASP A 630 13.00 6.62 23.43
CA ASP A 630 11.67 7.24 23.55
C ASP A 630 11.69 8.76 23.75
N ALA A 631 12.87 9.35 23.92
CA ALA A 631 13.05 10.79 24.03
C ALA A 631 14.47 11.20 23.64
N ILE A 632 14.66 12.46 23.20
CA ILE A 632 15.98 13.04 22.92
C ILE A 632 16.89 12.97 24.14
N SER A 633 16.32 13.15 25.34
CA SER A 633 17.03 13.11 26.62
C SER A 633 17.59 11.72 26.98
N LYS A 634 17.12 10.65 26.33
CA LYS A 634 17.59 9.27 26.53
C LYS A 634 18.77 8.89 25.63
N ILE A 635 19.16 9.76 24.71
CA ILE A 635 20.36 9.56 23.87
C ILE A 635 21.59 9.87 24.71
N ASP A 636 22.60 9.00 24.64
CA ASP A 636 23.85 9.19 25.40
C ASP A 636 24.56 10.51 25.02
N SER A 637 25.25 11.10 25.99
CA SER A 637 25.84 12.44 25.85
C SER A 637 26.84 12.53 24.69
N LYS A 638 27.61 11.46 24.43
CA LYS A 638 28.58 11.42 23.34
C LYS A 638 27.87 11.47 21.99
N THR A 639 26.83 10.67 21.80
CA THR A 639 26.01 10.70 20.57
C THR A 639 25.30 12.03 20.42
N ARG A 640 24.73 12.59 21.49
CA ARG A 640 24.05 13.90 21.45
C ARG A 640 24.97 15.02 20.96
N ILE A 641 26.18 15.14 21.53
CA ILE A 641 27.18 16.12 21.10
C ILE A 641 27.55 15.93 19.62
N GLN A 642 27.61 14.68 19.15
CA GLN A 642 27.88 14.37 17.75
C GLN A 642 26.76 14.88 16.83
N LEU A 643 25.49 14.72 17.23
CA LEU A 643 24.34 15.22 16.48
C LEU A 643 24.36 16.75 16.40
N GLU A 644 24.49 17.41 17.55
CA GLU A 644 24.49 18.87 17.66
C GLU A 644 25.60 19.49 16.80
N LYS A 645 26.81 18.92 16.86
CA LYS A 645 27.96 19.41 16.10
C LYS A 645 27.88 19.09 14.60
N ASN A 646 27.61 17.84 14.23
CA ASN A 646 27.84 17.37 12.87
C ASN A 646 26.59 17.36 11.99
N TYR A 647 25.40 17.28 12.58
CA TYR A 647 24.13 17.14 11.85
C TYR A 647 23.40 18.48 11.83
N PHE A 648 23.18 19.06 13.01
CA PHE A 648 22.35 20.25 13.18
C PHE A 648 23.13 21.56 13.22
N ALA A 649 24.43 21.50 13.56
CA ALA A 649 25.27 22.66 13.85
C ALA A 649 24.65 23.61 14.90
N ASN A 650 23.85 23.05 15.80
CA ASN A 650 23.11 23.75 16.85
C ASN A 650 22.70 22.77 17.96
N ASP A 651 22.38 23.29 19.14
CA ASP A 651 21.84 22.51 20.25
C ASP A 651 20.45 21.94 19.90
N LEU A 652 20.15 20.70 20.31
CA LEU A 652 18.88 20.04 19.94
C LEU A 652 17.64 20.72 20.52
N GLU A 653 17.73 21.37 21.70
CA GLU A 653 16.62 22.16 22.23
C GLU A 653 16.41 23.42 21.40
N GLN A 654 17.48 24.08 20.95
CA GLN A 654 17.36 25.23 20.06
C GLN A 654 16.75 24.81 18.71
N VAL A 655 17.14 23.66 18.16
CA VAL A 655 16.53 23.09 16.95
C VAL A 655 15.02 22.86 17.16
N TRP A 656 14.64 22.32 18.32
CA TRP A 656 13.23 22.16 18.67
C TRP A 656 12.48 23.50 18.70
N HIS A 657 13.04 24.54 19.32
CA HIS A 657 12.41 25.85 19.39
C HIS A 657 12.22 26.48 18.00
N ASP A 658 13.17 26.25 17.09
CA ASP A 658 13.08 26.72 15.71
C ASP A 658 12.00 25.96 14.92
N VAL A 659 11.89 24.65 15.13
CA VAL A 659 10.84 23.80 14.53
C VAL A 659 9.46 24.23 15.02
N GLU A 660 9.29 24.38 16.33
CA GLU A 660 8.04 24.80 16.95
C GLU A 660 7.59 26.17 16.41
N ARG A 661 8.49 27.16 16.42
CA ARG A 661 8.20 28.51 15.88
C ARG A 661 7.79 28.47 14.42
N ARG A 662 8.43 27.64 13.59
CA ARG A 662 8.08 27.48 12.17
C ARG A 662 6.68 26.86 12.02
N MET A 663 6.40 25.77 12.73
CA MET A 663 5.13 25.07 12.58
C MET A 663 3.94 25.93 13.05
N TRP A 664 4.14 26.77 14.07
CA TRP A 664 3.12 27.76 14.46
C TRP A 664 2.79 28.75 13.34
N LYS A 665 3.80 29.21 12.59
CA LYS A 665 3.59 30.08 11.41
C LYS A 665 2.89 29.36 10.26
N GLU A 666 3.15 28.07 10.11
CA GLU A 666 2.54 27.20 9.10
C GLU A 666 1.13 26.72 9.50
N GLN A 667 0.60 27.17 10.65
CA GLN A 667 -0.73 26.84 11.19
C GLN A 667 -0.94 25.33 11.45
N ASN A 668 0.13 24.59 11.76
CA ASN A 668 0.04 23.16 12.06
C ASN A 668 -0.08 22.90 13.57
N SER A 669 -1.15 23.42 14.21
CA SER A 669 -1.29 23.46 15.67
C SER A 669 -1.38 22.08 16.33
N ILE A 670 -2.06 21.13 15.69
CA ILE A 670 -2.31 19.79 16.26
C ILE A 670 -1.02 19.00 16.43
N GLU A 671 -0.13 19.00 15.43
CA GLU A 671 1.13 18.24 15.48
C GLU A 671 2.10 18.83 16.51
N ILE A 672 2.03 20.15 16.74
CA ILE A 672 2.80 20.84 17.79
C ILE A 672 2.29 20.46 19.17
N GLU A 673 0.98 20.51 19.40
CA GLU A 673 0.37 20.15 20.69
C GLU A 673 0.69 18.69 21.09
N HIS A 674 0.66 17.78 20.12
CA HIS A 674 1.10 16.40 20.32
C HIS A 674 2.60 16.33 20.66
N ALA A 675 3.45 17.05 19.94
CA ALA A 675 4.88 17.03 20.19
C ALA A 675 5.28 17.69 21.53
N GLN A 676 4.49 18.64 22.03
CA GLN A 676 4.69 19.21 23.37
C GLN A 676 4.32 18.22 24.49
N SER A 677 3.48 17.23 24.20
CA SER A 677 3.01 16.22 25.17
C SER A 677 3.67 14.85 25.02
N ASP A 678 4.28 14.56 23.86
CA ASP A 678 4.99 13.31 23.57
C ASP A 678 6.44 13.56 23.08
N GLU A 679 7.40 13.17 23.92
CA GLU A 679 8.83 13.32 23.66
C GLU A 679 9.32 12.50 22.45
N LYS A 680 8.65 11.41 22.08
CA LYS A 680 8.98 10.62 20.88
C LYS A 680 8.63 11.41 19.62
N THR A 681 7.46 12.03 19.61
CA THR A 681 7.00 12.91 18.52
C THR A 681 7.89 14.14 18.42
N LYS A 682 8.25 14.78 19.54
CA LYS A 682 9.26 15.86 19.59
C LYS A 682 10.57 15.44 18.92
N MET A 683 11.11 14.28 19.29
CA MET A 683 12.33 13.74 18.69
C MET A 683 12.19 13.53 17.17
N GLY A 684 11.06 12.98 16.73
CA GLY A 684 10.77 12.80 15.31
C GLY A 684 10.79 14.12 14.54
N LEU A 685 10.14 15.16 15.06
CA LEU A 685 10.12 16.50 14.44
C LEU A 685 11.50 17.16 14.40
N VAL A 686 12.30 17.06 15.48
CA VAL A 686 13.68 17.53 15.50
C VAL A 686 14.52 16.80 14.45
N PHE A 687 14.40 15.48 14.33
CA PHE A 687 15.14 14.72 13.33
C PHE A 687 14.69 15.05 11.91
N LYS A 688 13.38 15.22 11.65
CA LYS A 688 12.83 15.67 10.36
C LYS A 688 13.39 17.03 9.92
N GLN A 689 13.77 17.90 10.86
CA GLN A 689 14.44 19.16 10.54
C GLN A 689 15.79 18.96 9.82
N TYR A 690 16.54 17.91 10.15
CA TYR A 690 17.80 17.59 9.46
C TYR A 690 17.56 17.32 7.96
N PHE A 691 16.51 16.57 7.62
CA PHE A 691 16.15 16.27 6.23
C PHE A 691 15.78 17.54 5.47
N ARG A 692 14.92 18.38 6.07
CA ARG A 692 14.54 19.67 5.47
C ARG A 692 15.76 20.55 5.20
N GLN A 693 16.65 20.67 6.18
CA GLN A 693 17.85 21.50 6.07
C GLN A 693 18.84 20.95 5.04
N SER A 694 19.00 19.62 4.98
CA SER A 694 19.89 18.92 4.04
C SER A 694 19.53 19.18 2.58
N VAL A 695 18.22 19.26 2.27
CA VAL A 695 17.73 19.66 0.94
C VAL A 695 18.03 21.14 0.67
N GLN A 696 17.78 22.02 1.63
CA GLN A 696 18.04 23.46 1.48
C GLN A 696 19.53 23.75 1.25
N TYR A 697 20.43 23.08 1.98
CA TYR A 697 21.87 23.17 1.77
C TYR A 697 22.27 22.81 0.34
N ALA A 698 21.70 21.72 -0.20
CA ALA A 698 21.96 21.28 -1.56
C ALA A 698 21.44 22.28 -2.61
N LEU A 699 20.22 22.79 -2.45
CA LEU A 699 19.63 23.77 -3.35
C LEU A 699 20.40 25.10 -3.37
N GLN A 700 20.90 25.54 -2.20
CA GLN A 700 21.66 26.78 -2.06
C GLN A 700 23.15 26.61 -2.42
N GLY A 701 23.64 25.37 -2.57
CA GLY A 701 25.04 25.10 -2.85
C GLY A 701 25.97 25.49 -1.70
N GLN A 702 25.49 25.33 -0.46
CA GLN A 702 26.21 25.80 0.72
C GLN A 702 27.51 25.01 0.95
N SER A 703 28.65 25.64 0.68
CA SER A 703 29.97 24.99 0.59
C SER A 703 30.44 24.33 1.90
N ASN A 704 30.12 24.90 3.05
CA ASN A 704 30.48 24.33 4.36
C ASN A 704 29.54 23.19 4.81
N GLN A 705 28.50 22.86 4.02
CA GLN A 705 27.51 21.84 4.35
C GLN A 705 27.41 20.73 3.29
N ILE A 706 28.38 20.62 2.36
CA ILE A 706 28.36 19.61 1.27
C ILE A 706 28.11 18.20 1.81
N VAL A 707 28.74 17.83 2.93
CA VAL A 707 28.56 16.50 3.56
C VAL A 707 27.13 16.21 4.02
N ASN A 708 26.30 17.25 4.16
CA ASN A 708 24.90 17.17 4.56
C ASN A 708 23.94 17.30 3.37
N PHE A 709 24.41 17.41 2.12
CA PHE A 709 23.51 17.56 0.99
C PHE A 709 22.63 16.32 0.85
N GLN A 710 21.32 16.52 0.87
CA GLN A 710 20.35 15.52 0.42
C GLN A 710 20.06 15.77 -1.06
N ILE A 711 20.62 14.91 -1.92
CA ILE A 711 20.42 14.97 -3.36
C ILE A 711 19.64 13.73 -3.78
N GLN A 712 18.38 13.90 -4.16
CA GLN A 712 17.57 12.80 -4.68
C GLN A 712 18.08 12.40 -6.06
N SER A 713 18.57 11.16 -6.20
CA SER A 713 19.11 10.64 -7.44
C SER A 713 18.91 9.12 -7.48
N SER A 714 19.22 8.51 -8.62
CA SER A 714 19.11 7.06 -8.86
C SER A 714 20.23 6.58 -9.78
N SER A 715 20.33 5.26 -9.95
CA SER A 715 21.23 4.63 -10.91
C SER A 715 21.03 5.15 -12.35
N ALA A 716 19.86 5.69 -12.69
CA ALA A 716 19.61 6.32 -13.99
C ALA A 716 20.53 7.52 -14.26
N MET A 717 20.96 8.26 -13.22
CA MET A 717 21.94 9.34 -13.38
C MET A 717 23.31 8.79 -13.79
N GLY A 718 23.75 7.70 -13.16
CA GLY A 718 24.97 7.00 -13.58
C GLY A 718 24.89 6.45 -15.00
N ALA A 719 23.73 5.88 -15.35
CA ALA A 719 23.50 5.30 -16.68
C ALA A 719 23.56 6.36 -17.79
N VAL A 720 22.98 7.56 -17.57
CA VAL A 720 23.04 8.64 -18.56
C VAL A 720 24.45 9.22 -18.68
N ASN A 721 25.17 9.35 -17.56
CA ASN A 721 26.56 9.83 -17.56
C ASN A 721 27.47 8.91 -18.39
N ASN A 722 27.33 7.60 -18.20
CA ASN A 722 28.07 6.59 -18.97
C ASN A 722 27.74 6.66 -20.47
N TRP A 723 26.46 6.90 -20.83
CA TRP A 723 26.04 7.00 -22.23
C TRP A 723 26.54 8.27 -22.93
N ILE A 724 26.44 9.45 -22.28
CA ILE A 724 26.90 10.73 -22.86
C ILE A 724 28.40 10.98 -22.67
N GLY A 725 29.13 10.06 -22.03
CA GLY A 725 30.57 10.16 -21.82
C GLY A 725 31.00 11.24 -20.81
N HIS A 726 30.23 11.46 -19.74
CA HIS A 726 30.53 12.42 -18.68
C HIS A 726 30.77 13.87 -19.15
N SER A 727 29.98 14.36 -20.11
CA SER A 727 30.02 15.76 -20.54
C SER A 727 29.82 16.73 -19.36
N LEU A 728 30.32 17.96 -19.48
CA LEU A 728 30.14 19.00 -18.45
C LEU A 728 28.67 19.39 -18.31
N TRP A 729 28.17 19.56 -17.08
CA TRP A 729 26.76 19.88 -16.83
C TRP A 729 26.32 21.19 -17.50
N GLU A 730 27.25 22.13 -17.68
CA GLU A 730 27.02 23.41 -18.35
C GLU A 730 26.63 23.25 -19.81
N GLN A 731 26.94 22.11 -20.43
CA GLN A 731 26.63 21.77 -21.82
C GLN A 731 25.40 20.85 -21.94
N ARG A 732 24.82 20.43 -20.80
CA ARG A 732 23.69 19.51 -20.78
C ARG A 732 22.38 20.28 -20.75
N HIS A 733 21.83 20.61 -21.91
CA HIS A 733 20.49 21.20 -21.97
C HIS A 733 19.41 20.12 -21.90
N ALA A 734 18.34 20.38 -21.15
CA ALA A 734 17.26 19.40 -20.97
C ALA A 734 16.61 18.99 -22.31
N ALA A 735 16.43 19.94 -23.23
CA ALA A 735 15.89 19.69 -24.56
C ALA A 735 16.81 18.81 -25.40
N ASP A 736 18.12 19.09 -25.41
CA ASP A 736 19.10 18.33 -26.18
C ASP A 736 19.20 16.90 -25.65
N LEU A 737 19.21 16.74 -24.32
CA LEU A 737 19.26 15.44 -23.67
C LEU A 737 18.05 14.58 -24.03
N LEU A 738 16.83 15.14 -23.95
CA LEU A 738 15.60 14.43 -24.30
C LEU A 738 15.56 14.09 -25.81
N SER A 739 16.00 15.01 -26.66
CA SER A 739 16.08 14.80 -28.11
C SER A 739 17.04 13.66 -28.47
N GLN A 740 18.25 13.70 -27.91
CA GLN A 740 19.27 12.69 -28.15
C GLN A 740 18.86 11.32 -27.62
N LEU A 741 18.27 11.25 -26.42
CA LEU A 741 17.70 10.01 -25.88
C LEU A 741 16.61 9.46 -26.81
N ASN A 742 15.68 10.30 -27.25
CA ASN A 742 14.58 9.89 -28.13
C ASN A 742 15.08 9.35 -29.47
N GLU A 743 16.04 10.03 -30.11
CA GLU A 743 16.65 9.58 -31.36
C GLU A 743 17.38 8.23 -31.22
N ASP A 744 18.16 8.07 -30.15
CA ASP A 744 18.92 6.85 -29.88
C ASP A 744 18.00 5.68 -29.50
N VAL A 745 16.91 5.93 -28.76
CA VAL A 745 15.88 4.93 -28.48
C VAL A 745 15.26 4.42 -29.77
N MET A 746 14.88 5.33 -30.67
CA MET A 746 14.33 4.96 -31.98
C MET A 746 15.33 4.16 -32.82
N ARG A 747 16.63 4.46 -32.71
CA ARG A 747 17.70 3.69 -33.36
C ARG A 747 17.81 2.27 -32.79
N VAL A 748 17.80 2.14 -31.46
CA VAL A 748 17.85 0.83 -30.77
C VAL A 748 16.64 -0.02 -31.16
N MET A 749 15.43 0.55 -31.16
CA MET A 749 14.21 -0.17 -31.53
C MET A 749 14.25 -0.65 -32.99
N ARG A 750 14.72 0.18 -33.94
CA ARG A 750 14.89 -0.22 -35.34
C ARG A 750 15.89 -1.36 -35.52
N GLN A 751 17.03 -1.30 -34.84
CA GLN A 751 18.05 -2.35 -34.90
C GLN A 751 17.53 -3.69 -34.34
N GLY A 752 16.81 -3.66 -33.22
CA GLY A 752 16.17 -4.84 -32.64
C GLY A 752 15.20 -5.53 -33.59
N MET A 753 14.33 -4.75 -34.27
CA MET A 753 13.39 -5.28 -35.26
C MET A 753 14.09 -5.87 -36.51
N SER A 754 15.17 -5.24 -36.98
CA SER A 754 15.92 -5.78 -38.12
C SER A 754 16.64 -7.10 -37.80
N ALA A 755 17.07 -7.30 -36.55
CA ALA A 755 17.73 -8.52 -36.10
C ALA A 755 16.76 -9.68 -35.82
N SER A 756 15.46 -9.42 -35.64
CA SER A 756 14.44 -10.47 -35.49
C SER A 756 13.83 -10.96 -36.81
N ILE A 757 14.11 -10.24 -37.93
CA ILE A 757 13.63 -10.58 -39.27
C ILE A 757 14.68 -11.39 -40.07
N GLN A 758 15.95 -11.34 -39.65
CA GLN A 758 17.04 -12.20 -40.13
C GLN A 758 17.14 -13.46 -39.27
#